data_AF-A0A1G2XQU5-F1
#
_entry.id   AF-A0A1G2XQU5-F1
#
_cell.length_a   1.000
_cell.length_b   1.000
_cell.length_c   1.000
_cell.angle_alpha   90.00
_cell.angle_beta   90.00
_cell.angle_gamma   90.00
#
_symmetry.space_group_name_H-M   'P 1'
#
loop_
_entity.id
_entity.type
_entity.pdbx_description
1 polymer ?
#
loop_
_entity_poly.entity_id
_entity_poly.type
_entity_poly.pdbx_seq_one_letter_code
_entity_poly.pdbx_strand_id
1 'polypeptide(L)'
;MYNPIIPVFKRTPKIWQDKPFKNPNSKKVLEGYLDAFDPDFVVPIGKCSKNTFDVSNRKLIPSSEILSGAEENYTPKYGLGIFEILKHFINKELKFIRREPFDFELPDFKKEYALFISSVFVSLPKNINKNFDDNFAFTLGAKKVACSIENYAEFFTPQKLFLRRISSLYLKSSPVRGWDRGQCIFLMDASNSLDIIDYWNLRAVGWAVLLVPNQSANIECTKKLARDFIENNYYPYRNNPDIYHNTRIIKSRSMSETELQDFADSLKPPPPDNKKGWSRVSLQLWYPRIWDEWARDNDNVECCEIKSLEAQHDLTEYQERITFRTLDPEFIDHVVASGEPRFANEIEFRFYGDKELLAEVIPEGDESLIRALGGIGFDEWRFSKKNIVYLSRHTNWHVHLSIPKAESVFSEWLNSKKWNTELSPPGRIAKQMIKQLSGIWGISLLAKEGIIKLLGQMADGGTPERKKKKGRLEETKCEETRSKPIKQETLWAGIQKITNKEELFKDGPNRFMQQLIDVQMFKLGIEVQCPICTQRSWYSITDVDYELQCLNCSEHFQIPSHTPKKLKWSYRTFGPFSLPRKSYGVYSVLLTLRFFSQLFNGAATPIMSFVAKKDGKQIEADLGILFQESRFGHKKTELIFVECKTYKHFTKEDTERLKFLAQQFPGAFLVFATLNRKLSEKEKKLLRPVVNRGRKYWKAERPYNPVLILTGTELFSNSRPPYSWKEAGDIHAHFSQKYKYMRNLLELCDVTQQLYLGMKPWYEWLEERREIRRRKRNKVDINVPKVSNLDQ
;
A
#
# COMPACT_ATOMS: atom_id res chain seq x y z
N MET A 1 -8.83 18.00 16.73
CA MET A 1 -10.06 17.24 16.39
C MET A 1 -9.79 15.77 16.07
N TYR A 2 -8.69 15.46 15.40
CA TYR A 2 -8.39 14.13 14.89
C TYR A 2 -7.33 13.36 15.70
N ASN A 3 -7.30 13.60 17.01
CA ASN A 3 -6.34 12.97 17.92
C ASN A 3 -7.05 11.83 18.65
N PRO A 4 -6.81 10.55 18.32
CA PRO A 4 -7.52 9.44 18.94
C PRO A 4 -7.15 9.27 20.42
N ILE A 5 -8.09 8.76 21.21
CA ILE A 5 -7.87 8.38 22.61
C ILE A 5 -7.85 6.86 22.70
N ILE A 6 -6.68 6.29 22.99
CA ILE A 6 -6.51 4.83 23.06
C ILE A 6 -6.78 4.35 24.49
N PRO A 7 -7.86 3.58 24.73
CA PRO A 7 -8.14 3.05 26.06
C PRO A 7 -7.17 1.91 26.38
N VAL A 8 -6.55 1.99 27.56
CA VAL A 8 -5.65 0.97 28.09
C VAL A 8 -6.19 0.50 29.43
N PHE A 9 -6.29 -0.82 29.64
CA PHE A 9 -6.91 -1.39 30.82
C PHE A 9 -6.19 -2.65 31.30
N LYS A 10 -6.14 -2.88 32.61
CA LYS A 10 -5.61 -4.15 33.18
C LYS A 10 -6.56 -5.31 32.97
N ARG A 11 -7.86 -5.06 33.05
CA ARG A 11 -8.95 -6.02 32.84
C ARG A 11 -9.95 -5.41 31.86
N THR A 12 -10.37 -6.17 30.86
CA THR A 12 -11.37 -5.74 29.88
C THR A 12 -12.65 -5.29 30.60
N PRO A 13 -13.12 -4.05 30.39
CA PRO A 13 -14.36 -3.55 30.96
C PRO A 13 -15.54 -4.47 30.62
N LYS A 14 -16.51 -4.62 31.53
CA LYS A 14 -17.70 -5.46 31.29
C LYS A 14 -18.46 -5.03 30.03
N ILE A 15 -18.57 -3.72 29.79
CA ILE A 15 -19.23 -3.15 28.61
C ILE A 15 -18.49 -3.45 27.29
N TRP A 16 -17.21 -3.85 27.34
CA TRP A 16 -16.43 -4.22 26.14
C TRP A 16 -16.47 -5.73 25.86
N GLN A 17 -17.33 -6.48 26.56
CA GLN A 17 -17.50 -7.91 26.35
C GLN A 17 -18.51 -8.17 25.24
N ASP A 18 -18.03 -8.17 23.99
CA ASP A 18 -18.85 -8.49 22.83
C ASP A 18 -19.11 -10.00 22.75
N LYS A 19 -20.13 -10.52 23.46
CA LYS A 19 -20.55 -11.92 23.28
C LYS A 19 -21.16 -12.09 21.88
N PRO A 20 -20.86 -13.17 21.12
CA PRO A 20 -20.15 -14.39 21.54
C PRO A 20 -18.63 -14.35 21.32
N PHE A 21 -18.05 -13.21 20.94
CA PHE A 21 -16.63 -13.07 20.70
C PHE A 21 -15.82 -13.13 22.01
N LYS A 22 -14.54 -13.53 21.88
CA LYS A 22 -13.63 -13.50 23.02
C LYS A 22 -13.30 -12.05 23.38
N ASN A 23 -13.27 -11.77 24.67
CA ASN A 23 -12.86 -10.47 25.18
C ASN A 23 -11.50 -10.04 24.60
N PRO A 24 -11.38 -8.81 24.12
CA PRO A 24 -10.13 -8.33 23.55
C PRO A 24 -9.08 -8.17 24.66
N ASN A 25 -7.86 -8.64 24.38
CA ASN A 25 -6.69 -8.41 25.24
C ASN A 25 -6.28 -6.94 25.13
N SER A 26 -6.03 -6.25 26.24
CA SER A 26 -5.62 -4.84 26.25
C SER A 26 -4.40 -4.56 25.36
N LYS A 27 -3.43 -5.47 25.28
CA LYS A 27 -2.26 -5.30 24.40
C LYS A 27 -2.68 -5.25 22.92
N LYS A 28 -3.60 -6.13 22.52
CA LYS A 28 -4.14 -6.16 21.15
C LYS A 28 -4.99 -4.94 20.83
N VAL A 29 -5.72 -4.41 21.82
CA VAL A 29 -6.49 -3.17 21.64
C VAL A 29 -5.54 -1.99 21.40
N LEU A 30 -4.50 -1.86 22.22
CA LEU A 30 -3.48 -0.82 22.05
C LEU A 30 -2.79 -0.92 20.68
N GLU A 31 -2.24 -2.09 20.36
CA GLU A 31 -1.59 -2.34 19.06
C GLU A 31 -2.56 -2.06 17.91
N GLY A 32 -3.81 -2.51 18.01
CA GLY A 32 -4.83 -2.34 17.00
C GLY A 32 -5.21 -0.89 16.74
N TYR A 33 -5.31 -0.07 17.79
CA TYR A 33 -5.58 1.37 17.65
C TYR A 33 -4.37 2.13 17.10
N LEU A 34 -3.14 1.82 17.56
CA LEU A 34 -1.93 2.37 16.97
C LEU A 34 -1.80 2.02 15.48
N ASP A 35 -2.17 0.79 15.14
CA ASP A 35 -2.20 0.27 13.78
C ASP A 35 -3.25 0.96 12.90
N ALA A 36 -4.41 1.31 13.47
CA ALA A 36 -5.54 1.96 12.79
C ALA A 36 -5.30 3.44 12.48
N PHE A 37 -4.80 4.18 13.47
CA PHE A 37 -4.65 5.63 13.41
C PHE A 37 -3.27 6.08 12.94
N ASP A 38 -2.26 5.21 13.05
CA ASP A 38 -0.87 5.49 12.69
C ASP A 38 -0.33 6.86 13.20
N PRO A 39 -0.50 7.22 14.48
CA PRO A 39 -0.24 8.58 14.96
C PRO A 39 1.25 8.91 15.06
N ASP A 40 1.65 10.15 14.74
CA ASP A 40 3.04 10.64 14.82
C ASP A 40 3.65 10.47 16.22
N PHE A 41 2.87 10.87 17.23
CA PHE A 41 3.25 10.82 18.64
C PHE A 41 2.21 10.07 19.47
N VAL A 42 2.66 9.44 20.54
CA VAL A 42 1.80 8.79 21.54
C VAL A 42 1.99 9.48 22.89
N VAL A 43 0.87 9.81 23.54
CA VAL A 43 0.86 10.61 24.78
C VAL A 43 0.28 9.80 25.93
N PRO A 44 1.10 9.23 26.82
CA PRO A 44 0.60 8.57 28.02
C PRO A 44 -0.01 9.57 29.00
N ILE A 45 -1.30 9.40 29.32
CA ILE A 45 -2.03 10.27 30.27
C ILE A 45 -2.54 9.51 31.50
N GLY A 46 -2.81 10.23 32.58
CA GLY A 46 -3.39 9.68 33.80
C GLY A 46 -2.55 8.54 34.38
N LYS A 47 -3.17 7.40 34.68
CA LYS A 47 -2.46 6.21 35.21
C LYS A 47 -1.47 5.60 34.21
N CYS A 48 -1.62 5.88 32.91
CA CYS A 48 -0.73 5.38 31.88
C CYS A 48 0.60 6.14 31.83
N SER A 49 0.67 7.37 32.38
CA SER A 49 1.90 8.17 32.43
C SER A 49 3.07 7.49 33.14
N LYS A 50 2.79 6.54 34.04
CA LYS A 50 3.78 5.78 34.80
C LYS A 50 4.23 4.48 34.12
N ASN A 51 3.68 4.16 32.95
CA ASN A 51 3.93 2.91 32.25
C ASN A 51 4.71 3.16 30.96
N THR A 52 5.56 2.20 30.59
CA THR A 52 6.19 2.15 29.27
C THR A 52 5.33 1.32 28.32
N PHE A 53 5.17 1.81 27.09
CA PHE A 53 4.43 1.11 26.04
C PHE A 53 5.34 0.85 24.86
N ASP A 54 5.19 -0.32 24.24
CA ASP A 54 5.77 -0.58 22.92
C ASP A 54 4.89 0.14 21.88
N VAL A 55 5.42 1.22 21.31
CA VAL A 55 4.75 2.06 20.30
C VAL A 55 5.39 1.94 18.92
N SER A 56 6.22 0.91 18.70
CA SER A 56 6.98 0.68 17.47
C SER A 56 7.89 1.87 17.12
N ASN A 57 7.84 2.39 15.90
CA ASN A 57 8.64 3.50 15.40
C ASN A 57 8.09 4.90 15.77
N ARG A 58 7.11 4.96 16.68
CA ARG A 58 6.48 6.20 17.14
C ARG A 58 7.21 6.75 18.37
N LYS A 59 7.08 8.04 18.62
CA LYS A 59 7.68 8.68 19.80
C LYS A 59 6.66 8.82 20.93
N LEU A 60 7.10 8.52 22.16
CA LEU A 60 6.35 8.82 23.38
C LEU A 60 6.68 10.23 23.82
N ILE A 61 5.66 11.05 24.06
CA ILE A 61 5.83 12.42 24.57
C ILE A 61 5.05 12.61 25.89
N PRO A 62 5.63 13.31 26.89
CA PRO A 62 4.91 13.62 28.13
C PRO A 62 3.75 14.60 27.88
N SER A 63 2.60 14.36 28.52
CA SER A 63 1.44 15.23 28.34
C SER A 63 1.65 16.66 28.83
N SER A 64 2.54 16.86 29.80
CA SER A 64 2.92 18.17 30.33
C SER A 64 3.64 19.03 29.29
N GLU A 65 4.34 18.41 28.34
CA GLU A 65 5.13 19.15 27.36
C GLU A 65 4.27 19.75 26.25
N ILE A 66 3.19 19.09 25.85
CA ILE A 66 2.37 19.47 24.68
C ILE A 66 1.97 20.95 24.71
N LEU A 67 1.45 21.42 25.85
CA LEU A 67 0.93 22.78 26.00
C LEU A 67 1.90 23.73 26.70
N SER A 68 3.14 23.31 26.99
CA SER A 68 4.08 24.10 27.80
C SER A 68 4.39 25.49 27.23
N GLY A 69 4.43 25.65 25.90
CA GLY A 69 4.63 26.96 25.26
C GLY A 69 3.37 27.84 25.16
N ALA A 70 2.19 27.30 25.44
CA ALA A 70 0.92 27.96 25.10
C ALA A 70 0.58 29.14 26.02
N GLU A 71 1.12 29.15 27.23
CA GLU A 71 0.93 30.25 28.18
C GLU A 71 1.72 31.50 27.78
N GLU A 72 2.98 31.32 27.38
CA GLU A 72 3.92 32.42 27.11
C GLU A 72 3.81 32.93 25.67
N ASN A 73 3.75 32.02 24.70
CA ASN A 73 3.89 32.34 23.28
C ASN A 73 2.61 32.12 22.47
N TYR A 74 1.49 31.80 23.14
CA TYR A 74 0.20 31.46 22.51
C TYR A 74 0.25 30.25 21.55
N THR A 75 1.34 29.47 21.56
CA THR A 75 1.53 28.28 20.71
C THR A 75 1.90 27.07 21.56
N PRO A 76 1.36 25.87 21.29
CA PRO A 76 1.80 24.67 21.97
C PRO A 76 3.26 24.35 21.63
N LYS A 77 3.92 23.55 22.48
CA LYS A 77 5.28 23.08 22.18
C LYS A 77 5.27 22.13 20.99
N TYR A 78 4.30 21.20 20.96
CA TYR A 78 4.07 20.27 19.86
C TYR A 78 2.78 20.59 19.12
N GLY A 79 2.82 20.56 17.79
CA GLY A 79 1.64 20.80 16.95
C GLY A 79 1.32 22.28 16.74
N LEU A 80 0.07 22.55 16.34
CA LEU A 80 -0.47 23.90 16.14
C LEU A 80 -1.56 24.22 17.16
N GLY A 81 -1.58 25.47 17.61
CA GLY A 81 -2.50 25.97 18.62
C GLY A 81 -3.81 26.51 18.04
N ILE A 82 -4.86 26.55 18.87
CA ILE A 82 -6.13 27.19 18.48
C ILE A 82 -5.98 28.71 18.25
N PHE A 83 -5.04 29.36 18.93
CA PHE A 83 -4.80 30.80 18.80
C PHE A 83 -4.22 31.19 17.44
N GLU A 84 -3.44 30.33 16.80
CA GLU A 84 -2.94 30.55 15.44
C GLU A 84 -4.10 30.55 14.44
N ILE A 85 -5.01 29.57 14.55
CA ILE A 85 -6.23 29.49 13.73
C ILE A 85 -7.12 30.71 13.97
N LEU A 86 -7.31 31.12 15.22
CA LEU A 86 -8.14 32.28 15.57
C LEU A 86 -7.56 33.58 15.04
N LYS A 87 -6.24 33.79 15.17
CA LYS A 87 -5.55 34.97 14.63
C LYS A 87 -5.71 35.05 13.12
N HIS A 88 -5.53 33.92 12.41
CA HIS A 88 -5.77 33.86 10.97
C HIS A 88 -7.24 34.12 10.61
N PHE A 89 -8.19 33.51 11.32
CA PHE A 89 -9.63 33.70 11.12
C PHE A 89 -10.03 35.17 11.30
N ILE A 90 -9.58 35.83 12.38
CA ILE A 90 -9.84 37.26 12.62
C ILE A 90 -9.30 38.11 11.47
N ASN A 91 -8.04 37.88 11.08
CA ASN A 91 -7.37 38.66 10.04
C ASN A 91 -7.99 38.48 8.65
N LYS A 92 -8.60 37.31 8.38
CA LYS A 92 -9.18 36.96 7.08
C LYS A 92 -10.67 37.29 7.01
N GLU A 93 -11.45 36.89 8.02
CA GLU A 93 -12.91 36.91 8.01
C GLU A 93 -13.51 38.11 8.75
N LEU A 94 -12.78 38.72 9.69
CA LEU A 94 -13.21 39.85 10.52
C LEU A 94 -12.43 41.14 10.23
N LYS A 95 -11.66 41.19 9.13
CA LYS A 95 -10.97 42.40 8.67
C LYS A 95 -11.95 43.55 8.36
N PHE A 96 -13.17 43.21 7.94
CA PHE A 96 -14.24 44.15 7.63
C PHE A 96 -15.50 43.79 8.41
N ILE A 97 -16.36 44.78 8.65
CA ILE A 97 -17.67 44.55 9.27
C ILE A 97 -18.54 43.75 8.32
N ARG A 98 -18.98 42.57 8.76
CA ARG A 98 -19.88 41.70 7.99
C ARG A 98 -21.31 42.22 8.06
N ARG A 99 -22.06 42.10 6.97
CA ARG A 99 -23.52 42.35 6.96
C ARG A 99 -24.26 41.42 7.90
N GLU A 100 -23.82 40.15 7.94
CA GLU A 100 -24.28 39.13 8.87
C GLU A 100 -23.11 38.77 9.79
N PRO A 101 -23.09 39.29 11.04
CA PRO A 101 -22.09 38.92 12.02
C PRO A 101 -22.16 37.43 12.36
N PHE A 102 -21.01 36.83 12.65
CA PHE A 102 -20.99 35.50 13.23
C PHE A 102 -21.47 35.55 14.68
N ASP A 103 -22.22 34.53 15.11
CA ASP A 103 -22.65 34.40 16.49
C ASP A 103 -21.71 33.45 17.22
N PHE A 104 -20.70 34.00 17.90
CA PHE A 104 -19.69 33.22 18.60
C PHE A 104 -20.16 32.94 20.04
N GLU A 105 -20.56 31.71 20.32
CA GLU A 105 -21.06 31.30 21.64
C GLU A 105 -20.05 30.37 22.32
N LEU A 106 -19.73 30.70 23.57
CA LEU A 106 -18.90 29.89 24.47
C LEU A 106 -19.80 29.24 25.51
N PRO A 107 -19.97 27.91 25.46
CA PRO A 107 -20.77 27.19 26.44
C PRO A 107 -20.18 27.32 27.84
N ASP A 108 -20.96 27.88 28.76
CA ASP A 108 -20.66 27.93 30.18
C ASP A 108 -21.50 26.87 30.91
N PHE A 109 -20.85 25.92 31.57
CA PHE A 109 -21.51 24.73 32.09
C PHE A 109 -21.00 24.37 33.48
N LYS A 110 -21.91 23.79 34.28
CA LYS A 110 -21.62 23.29 35.62
C LYS A 110 -20.79 22.00 35.55
N LYS A 111 -20.34 21.50 36.71
CA LYS A 111 -19.56 20.26 36.81
C LYS A 111 -20.32 19.02 36.31
N GLU A 112 -21.65 19.04 36.37
CA GLU A 112 -22.49 17.95 35.90
C GLU A 112 -22.34 17.77 34.38
N TYR A 113 -22.05 16.54 33.95
CA TYR A 113 -21.76 16.21 32.54
C TYR A 113 -20.67 17.05 31.86
N ALA A 114 -19.78 17.72 32.64
CA ALA A 114 -18.75 18.61 32.11
C ALA A 114 -17.83 17.95 31.06
N LEU A 115 -17.53 16.66 31.22
CA LEU A 115 -16.71 15.90 30.27
C LEU A 115 -17.43 15.73 28.92
N PHE A 116 -18.74 15.44 28.95
CA PHE A 116 -19.58 15.33 27.76
C PHE A 116 -19.62 16.68 27.02
N ILE A 117 -19.98 17.76 27.72
CA ILE A 117 -20.08 19.10 27.12
C ILE A 117 -18.72 19.55 26.56
N SER A 118 -17.63 19.29 27.28
CA SER A 118 -16.26 19.55 26.80
C SER A 118 -15.90 18.76 25.55
N SER A 119 -16.36 17.50 25.41
CA SER A 119 -16.10 16.71 24.19
C SER A 119 -16.84 17.26 22.96
N VAL A 120 -17.95 17.96 23.18
CA VAL A 120 -18.82 18.54 22.14
C VAL A 120 -18.41 19.96 21.77
N PHE A 121 -17.94 20.78 22.70
CA PHE A 121 -17.65 22.19 22.39
C PHE A 121 -16.17 22.58 22.51
N VAL A 122 -15.36 21.71 23.11
CA VAL A 122 -13.99 21.97 23.59
C VAL A 122 -13.98 22.94 24.77
N SER A 123 -13.21 22.61 25.81
CA SER A 123 -12.92 23.50 26.93
C SER A 123 -11.42 23.79 27.01
N LEU A 124 -11.07 25.03 27.34
CA LEU A 124 -9.68 25.46 27.50
C LEU A 124 -9.24 25.32 28.96
N PRO A 125 -8.00 24.87 29.23
CA PRO A 125 -7.39 24.98 30.56
C PRO A 125 -7.45 26.41 31.10
N LYS A 126 -7.60 26.61 32.42
CA LYS A 126 -7.86 27.94 33.02
C LYS A 126 -6.87 29.02 32.61
N ASN A 127 -5.58 28.70 32.68
CA ASN A 127 -4.44 29.48 32.21
C ASN A 127 -4.59 29.91 30.74
N ILE A 128 -4.92 28.97 29.86
CA ILE A 128 -5.11 29.22 28.42
C ILE A 128 -6.42 29.98 28.16
N ASN A 129 -7.48 29.71 28.93
CA ASN A 129 -8.76 30.40 28.78
C ASN A 129 -8.65 31.88 29.13
N LYS A 130 -7.80 32.24 30.11
CA LYS A 130 -7.50 33.64 30.41
C LYS A 130 -6.90 34.34 29.19
N ASN A 131 -5.91 33.71 28.54
CA ASN A 131 -5.30 34.23 27.31
C ASN A 131 -6.33 34.39 26.18
N PHE A 132 -7.30 33.48 26.06
CA PHE A 132 -8.40 33.61 25.12
C PHE A 132 -9.29 34.83 25.43
N ASP A 133 -9.75 34.94 26.69
CA ASP A 133 -10.64 36.01 27.14
C ASP A 133 -9.98 37.39 26.95
N ASP A 134 -8.71 37.52 27.31
CA ASP A 134 -7.96 38.78 27.25
C ASP A 134 -7.67 39.25 25.81
N ASN A 135 -7.48 38.33 24.86
CA ASN A 135 -6.93 38.66 23.52
C ASN A 135 -7.88 38.39 22.35
N PHE A 136 -8.88 37.53 22.50
CA PHE A 136 -9.71 37.06 21.40
C PHE A 136 -11.21 37.28 21.60
N ALA A 137 -11.71 37.16 22.85
CA ALA A 137 -13.14 37.17 23.12
C ALA A 137 -13.85 38.46 22.64
N PHE A 138 -13.25 39.63 22.91
CA PHE A 138 -13.81 40.92 22.49
C PHE A 138 -13.91 41.04 20.96
N THR A 139 -12.83 40.75 20.25
CA THR A 139 -12.75 40.85 18.78
C THR A 139 -13.72 39.88 18.09
N LEU A 140 -13.93 38.70 18.67
CA LEU A 140 -14.88 37.72 18.17
C LEU A 140 -16.34 38.03 18.53
N GLY A 141 -16.59 39.01 19.41
CA GLY A 141 -17.91 39.24 20.00
C GLY A 141 -18.41 38.01 20.78
N ALA A 142 -17.49 37.25 21.40
CA ALA A 142 -17.80 35.97 22.00
C ALA A 142 -18.67 36.13 23.26
N LYS A 143 -19.78 35.39 23.30
CA LYS A 143 -20.74 35.43 24.42
C LYS A 143 -20.66 34.14 25.23
N LYS A 144 -20.55 34.26 26.55
CA LYS A 144 -20.69 33.10 27.45
C LYS A 144 -22.19 32.80 27.62
N VAL A 145 -22.61 31.60 27.23
CA VAL A 145 -24.02 31.19 27.23
C VAL A 145 -24.18 29.94 28.07
N ALA A 146 -25.15 29.94 28.98
CA ALA A 146 -25.42 28.80 29.85
C ALA A 146 -25.77 27.55 29.03
N CYS A 147 -24.99 26.49 29.22
CA CYS A 147 -25.14 25.21 28.55
C CYS A 147 -25.28 24.09 29.58
N SER A 148 -26.21 23.19 29.32
CA SER A 148 -26.43 21.97 30.08
C SER A 148 -26.70 20.81 29.11
N ILE A 149 -26.93 19.62 29.65
CA ILE A 149 -27.26 18.44 28.83
C ILE A 149 -28.61 18.57 28.14
N GLU A 150 -29.52 19.39 28.68
CA GLU A 150 -30.87 19.60 28.17
C GLU A 150 -30.93 20.54 26.97
N ASN A 151 -30.07 21.58 26.91
CA ASN A 151 -30.13 22.62 25.88
C ASN A 151 -28.95 22.60 24.89
N TYR A 152 -27.98 21.69 25.05
CA TYR A 152 -26.77 21.65 24.20
C TYR A 152 -27.08 21.58 22.69
N ALA A 153 -28.21 20.97 22.30
CA ALA A 153 -28.62 20.83 20.91
C ALA A 153 -28.86 22.19 20.21
N GLU A 154 -29.22 23.23 20.97
CA GLU A 154 -29.51 24.57 20.45
C GLU A 154 -28.25 25.31 19.93
N PHE A 155 -27.06 24.83 20.31
CA PHE A 155 -25.79 25.39 19.85
C PHE A 155 -25.37 24.88 18.45
N PHE A 156 -26.07 23.88 17.90
CA PHE A 156 -25.66 23.23 16.64
C PHE A 156 -26.19 23.90 15.38
N THR A 157 -26.88 25.05 15.47
CA THR A 157 -27.32 25.80 14.28
C THR A 157 -26.12 26.25 13.45
N PRO A 158 -26.19 26.28 12.10
CA PRO A 158 -25.05 26.62 11.24
C PRO A 158 -24.40 27.98 11.52
N GLN A 159 -25.18 28.96 12.00
CA GLN A 159 -24.73 30.34 12.25
C GLN A 159 -23.88 30.48 13.53
N LYS A 160 -24.03 29.55 14.48
CA LYS A 160 -23.33 29.58 15.76
C LYS A 160 -21.91 29.03 15.65
N LEU A 161 -20.92 29.78 16.07
CA LEU A 161 -19.53 29.34 16.11
C LEU A 161 -19.12 29.07 17.56
N PHE A 162 -18.32 28.02 17.75
CA PHE A 162 -17.70 27.65 19.01
C PHE A 162 -16.31 27.06 18.73
N LEU A 163 -15.44 27.01 19.74
CA LEU A 163 -14.02 26.66 19.58
C LEU A 163 -13.78 25.38 18.79
N ARG A 164 -14.58 24.34 19.03
CA ARG A 164 -14.45 23.09 18.27
C ARG A 164 -14.70 23.27 16.76
N ARG A 165 -15.67 24.07 16.32
CA ARG A 165 -15.91 24.36 14.88
C ARG A 165 -14.72 25.11 14.29
N ILE A 166 -14.14 26.04 15.04
CA ILE A 166 -12.93 26.76 14.64
C ILE A 166 -11.74 25.82 14.48
N SER A 167 -11.56 24.84 15.37
CA SER A 167 -10.41 23.92 15.35
C SER A 167 -10.32 23.01 14.12
N SER A 168 -11.37 22.94 13.30
CA SER A 168 -11.39 22.21 12.02
C SER A 168 -11.36 23.12 10.80
N LEU A 169 -11.38 24.45 10.98
CA LEU A 169 -11.26 25.37 9.85
C LEU A 169 -9.94 25.15 9.13
N TYR A 170 -9.96 25.31 7.80
CA TYR A 170 -8.80 25.18 6.92
C TYR A 170 -8.19 23.77 6.85
N LEU A 171 -8.89 22.75 7.38
CA LEU A 171 -8.57 21.34 7.19
C LEU A 171 -9.59 20.70 6.24
N LYS A 172 -9.08 19.87 5.34
CA LYS A 172 -9.89 19.01 4.46
C LYS A 172 -9.71 17.57 4.92
N SER A 173 -10.82 16.92 5.28
CA SER A 173 -10.85 15.48 5.56
C SER A 173 -11.45 14.73 4.36
N SER A 174 -10.72 13.75 3.83
CA SER A 174 -11.19 12.89 2.74
C SER A 174 -11.35 11.45 3.25
N PRO A 175 -12.54 10.83 3.11
CA PRO A 175 -12.73 9.43 3.50
C PRO A 175 -11.94 8.51 2.56
N VAL A 176 -11.39 7.42 3.11
CA VAL A 176 -10.61 6.43 2.34
C VAL A 176 -11.48 5.68 1.32
N ARG A 177 -12.79 5.54 1.61
CA ARG A 177 -13.78 4.90 0.72
C ARG A 177 -14.86 5.90 0.30
N GLY A 178 -15.14 5.96 -1.00
CA GLY A 178 -16.09 6.93 -1.58
C GLY A 178 -17.58 6.64 -1.40
N TRP A 179 -17.95 5.50 -0.81
CA TRP A 179 -19.35 5.03 -0.74
C TRP A 179 -20.05 5.43 0.56
N ASP A 180 -19.31 5.50 1.67
CA ASP A 180 -19.84 5.77 3.01
C ASP A 180 -19.04 6.91 3.63
N ARG A 181 -19.71 8.02 3.93
CA ARG A 181 -19.09 9.23 4.47
C ARG A 181 -19.10 9.24 6.01
N GLY A 182 -19.49 8.14 6.65
CA GLY A 182 -19.42 8.00 8.09
C GLY A 182 -20.39 8.91 8.85
N GLN A 183 -21.55 9.26 8.26
CA GLN A 183 -22.55 10.04 8.97
C GLN A 183 -23.34 9.15 9.92
N CYS A 184 -23.26 9.44 11.21
CA CYS A 184 -24.00 8.69 12.21
C CYS A 184 -24.50 9.55 13.37
N ILE A 185 -25.62 9.12 13.94
CA ILE A 185 -26.08 9.53 15.27
C ILE A 185 -25.54 8.50 16.26
N PHE A 186 -24.81 8.95 17.26
CA PHE A 186 -24.26 8.10 18.31
C PHE A 186 -25.02 8.32 19.62
N LEU A 187 -25.84 7.34 19.99
CA LEU A 187 -26.61 7.32 21.24
C LEU A 187 -25.72 6.78 22.37
N MET A 188 -25.56 7.53 23.45
CA MET A 188 -24.62 7.18 24.52
C MET A 188 -25.03 7.69 25.91
N ASP A 189 -24.39 7.17 26.95
CA ASP A 189 -24.54 7.67 28.32
C ASP A 189 -23.52 8.80 28.60
N ALA A 190 -24.00 10.04 28.78
CA ALA A 190 -23.13 11.19 29.04
C ALA A 190 -22.36 11.13 30.37
N SER A 191 -22.79 10.29 31.31
CA SER A 191 -22.08 10.07 32.57
C SER A 191 -20.91 9.09 32.42
N ASN A 192 -20.86 8.33 31.32
CA ASN A 192 -19.88 7.27 31.11
C ASN A 192 -18.69 7.75 30.26
N SER A 193 -17.53 7.87 30.91
CA SER A 193 -16.28 8.29 30.24
C SER A 193 -15.84 7.38 29.07
N LEU A 194 -16.16 6.07 29.09
CA LEU A 194 -15.79 5.15 28.02
C LEU A 194 -16.60 5.42 26.75
N ASP A 195 -17.86 5.80 26.90
CA ASP A 195 -18.71 6.17 25.77
C ASP A 195 -18.25 7.49 25.13
N ILE A 196 -17.74 8.43 25.94
CA ILE A 196 -17.15 9.69 25.44
C ILE A 196 -15.87 9.41 24.64
N ILE A 197 -15.04 8.45 25.08
CA ILE A 197 -13.86 8.00 24.33
C ILE A 197 -14.27 7.35 23.00
N ASP A 198 -15.29 6.50 23.03
CA ASP A 198 -15.85 5.85 21.83
C ASP A 198 -16.34 6.88 20.80
N TYR A 199 -17.10 7.87 21.26
CA TYR A 199 -17.52 9.02 20.46
C TYR A 199 -16.33 9.75 19.84
N TRP A 200 -15.33 10.07 20.66
CA TRP A 200 -14.17 10.83 20.23
C TRP A 200 -13.38 10.07 19.15
N ASN A 201 -13.24 8.75 19.30
CA ASN A 201 -12.55 7.91 18.33
C ASN A 201 -13.30 7.77 17.00
N LEU A 202 -14.64 7.67 17.00
CA LEU A 202 -15.41 7.70 15.76
C LEU A 202 -15.15 9.00 14.99
N ARG A 203 -15.10 10.13 15.69
CA ARG A 203 -14.73 11.41 15.08
C ARG A 203 -13.28 11.47 14.62
N ALA A 204 -12.35 10.90 15.37
CA ALA A 204 -10.93 10.86 15.00
C ALA A 204 -10.69 10.09 13.69
N VAL A 205 -11.54 9.08 13.40
CA VAL A 205 -11.55 8.36 12.11
C VAL A 205 -11.99 9.26 10.95
N GLY A 206 -12.64 10.40 11.22
CA GLY A 206 -13.13 11.34 10.22
C GLY A 206 -14.63 11.26 9.98
N TRP A 207 -15.38 10.51 10.80
CA TRP A 207 -16.82 10.42 10.70
C TRP A 207 -17.52 11.70 11.16
N ALA A 208 -18.64 12.02 10.51
CA ALA A 208 -19.54 13.08 10.94
C ALA A 208 -20.51 12.51 11.99
N VAL A 209 -20.11 12.61 13.26
CA VAL A 209 -20.85 12.02 14.38
C VAL A 209 -21.70 13.08 15.10
N LEU A 210 -23.03 12.96 15.00
CA LEU A 210 -23.96 13.66 15.88
C LEU A 210 -24.05 12.89 17.20
N LEU A 211 -23.69 13.54 18.31
CA LEU A 211 -23.76 12.92 19.63
C LEU A 211 -25.12 13.18 20.28
N VAL A 212 -25.78 12.12 20.74
CA VAL A 212 -27.05 12.19 21.47
C VAL A 212 -26.89 11.47 22.81
N PRO A 213 -26.93 12.19 23.95
CA PRO A 213 -26.88 11.55 25.23
C PRO A 213 -28.27 11.03 25.62
N ASN A 214 -28.35 9.84 26.21
CA ASN A 214 -29.60 9.19 26.62
C ASN A 214 -30.42 10.10 27.55
N GLN A 215 -29.74 10.85 28.43
CA GLN A 215 -30.34 11.80 29.36
C GLN A 215 -31.16 12.91 28.68
N SER A 216 -30.82 13.30 27.45
CA SER A 216 -31.54 14.34 26.71
C SER A 216 -32.14 13.86 25.39
N ALA A 217 -32.09 12.54 25.12
CA ALA A 217 -32.62 11.93 23.90
C ALA A 217 -34.14 12.12 23.73
N ASN A 218 -34.88 12.29 24.82
CA ASN A 218 -36.31 12.53 24.80
C ASN A 218 -36.74 13.99 24.61
N ILE A 219 -35.79 14.94 24.72
CA ILE A 219 -36.06 16.37 24.62
C ILE A 219 -36.26 16.78 23.16
N GLU A 220 -37.24 17.66 22.90
CA GLU A 220 -37.66 18.01 21.54
C GLU A 220 -36.54 18.71 20.73
N CYS A 221 -35.73 19.56 21.34
CA CYS A 221 -34.60 20.20 20.64
C CYS A 221 -33.56 19.17 20.17
N THR A 222 -33.29 18.14 20.98
CA THR A 222 -32.38 17.03 20.65
C THR A 222 -32.97 16.17 19.53
N LYS A 223 -34.26 15.82 19.61
CA LYS A 223 -34.97 15.08 18.56
C LYS A 223 -35.02 15.85 17.24
N LYS A 224 -35.29 17.16 17.29
CA LYS A 224 -35.26 18.03 16.13
C LYS A 224 -33.88 18.04 15.47
N LEU A 225 -32.81 18.22 16.26
CA LEU A 225 -31.44 18.16 15.74
C LEU A 225 -31.12 16.82 15.07
N ALA A 226 -31.55 15.71 15.66
CA ALA A 226 -31.41 14.38 15.07
C ALA A 226 -32.20 14.22 13.76
N ARG A 227 -33.45 14.70 13.70
CA ARG A 227 -34.27 14.69 12.49
C ARG A 227 -33.64 15.52 11.38
N ASP A 228 -33.21 16.75 11.68
CA ASP A 228 -32.55 17.64 10.73
C ASP A 228 -31.26 17.00 10.18
N PHE A 229 -30.50 16.32 11.04
CA PHE A 229 -29.31 15.57 10.62
C PHE A 229 -29.64 14.39 9.69
N ILE A 230 -30.74 13.66 9.94
CA ILE A 230 -31.20 12.57 9.08
C ILE A 230 -31.59 13.11 7.70
N GLU A 231 -32.37 14.18 7.65
CA GLU A 231 -32.83 14.80 6.40
C GLU A 231 -31.66 15.31 5.56
N ASN A 232 -30.71 16.01 6.17
CA ASN A 232 -29.53 16.56 5.47
C ASN A 232 -28.61 15.47 4.88
N ASN A 233 -28.68 14.24 5.39
CA ASN A 233 -27.86 13.12 4.94
C ASN A 233 -28.58 12.17 3.98
N TYR A 234 -29.87 12.42 3.71
CA TYR A 234 -30.66 11.58 2.83
C TYR A 234 -30.74 12.17 1.42
N TYR A 235 -29.85 11.70 0.53
CA TYR A 235 -29.76 12.14 -0.86
C TYR A 235 -29.32 11.00 -1.77
N PRO A 236 -29.66 11.04 -3.08
CA PRO A 236 -29.31 9.98 -4.02
C PRO A 236 -27.80 9.91 -4.29
N TYR A 237 -27.30 8.71 -4.56
CA TYR A 237 -25.92 8.51 -5.00
C TYR A 237 -25.71 9.14 -6.38
N ARG A 238 -24.58 9.86 -6.54
CA ARG A 238 -24.23 10.58 -7.79
C ARG A 238 -24.26 9.68 -9.04
N ASN A 239 -23.82 8.43 -8.90
CA ASN A 239 -23.69 7.49 -10.02
C ASN A 239 -24.90 6.56 -10.16
N ASN A 240 -25.81 6.53 -9.19
CA ASN A 240 -27.01 5.71 -9.23
C ASN A 240 -28.14 6.37 -8.41
N PRO A 241 -29.02 7.14 -9.06
CA PRO A 241 -30.11 7.86 -8.40
C PRO A 241 -31.16 6.98 -7.71
N ASP A 242 -31.15 5.67 -7.95
CA ASP A 242 -32.05 4.72 -7.28
C ASP A 242 -31.56 4.29 -5.89
N ILE A 243 -30.30 4.58 -5.55
CA ILE A 243 -29.70 4.27 -4.25
C ILE A 243 -29.56 5.58 -3.48
N TYR A 244 -29.95 5.57 -2.22
CA TYR A 244 -29.90 6.74 -1.34
C TYR A 244 -28.89 6.52 -0.22
N HIS A 245 -28.22 7.61 0.16
CA HIS A 245 -27.51 7.66 1.44
C HIS A 245 -28.53 7.63 2.58
N ASN A 246 -28.18 6.96 3.67
CA ASN A 246 -28.99 6.91 4.89
C ASN A 246 -28.14 7.25 6.12
N THR A 247 -28.79 7.62 7.21
CA THR A 247 -28.12 7.92 8.48
C THR A 247 -28.08 6.67 9.36
N ARG A 248 -26.89 6.33 9.87
CA ARG A 248 -26.74 5.24 10.85
C ARG A 248 -27.02 5.77 12.25
N ILE A 249 -27.89 5.10 13.01
CA ILE A 249 -28.00 5.32 14.46
C ILE A 249 -27.27 4.18 15.16
N ILE A 250 -26.21 4.54 15.89
CA ILE A 250 -25.28 3.62 16.52
C ILE A 250 -25.44 3.79 18.03
N LYS A 251 -25.57 2.68 18.76
CA LYS A 251 -25.52 2.73 20.22
C LYS A 251 -24.10 2.62 20.74
N SER A 252 -23.82 3.26 21.86
CA SER A 252 -22.62 3.00 22.63
C SER A 252 -22.63 1.59 23.24
N ARG A 253 -21.49 1.17 23.78
CA ARG A 253 -21.39 -0.14 24.42
C ARG A 253 -22.12 -0.24 25.76
N SER A 254 -22.43 0.89 26.38
CA SER A 254 -23.17 0.92 27.65
C SER A 254 -24.68 0.86 27.47
N MET A 255 -25.19 1.17 26.27
CA MET A 255 -26.62 1.22 25.96
C MET A 255 -27.18 -0.13 25.49
N SER A 256 -28.44 -0.38 25.84
CA SER A 256 -29.17 -1.56 25.42
C SER A 256 -29.69 -1.43 23.97
N GLU A 257 -30.05 -2.56 23.36
CA GLU A 257 -30.70 -2.56 22.04
C GLU A 257 -32.10 -1.95 22.10
N THR A 258 -32.81 -2.08 23.24
CA THR A 258 -34.15 -1.50 23.42
C THR A 258 -34.09 0.02 23.49
N GLU A 259 -33.12 0.59 24.23
CA GLU A 259 -32.94 2.05 24.32
C GLU A 259 -32.66 2.68 22.94
N LEU A 260 -31.87 2.00 22.11
CA LEU A 260 -31.60 2.44 20.74
C LEU A 260 -32.88 2.41 19.87
N GLN A 261 -33.66 1.33 19.97
CA GLN A 261 -34.90 1.17 19.23
C GLN A 261 -35.93 2.22 19.65
N ASP A 262 -36.13 2.39 20.96
CA ASP A 262 -37.05 3.39 21.53
C ASP A 262 -36.68 4.81 21.07
N PHE A 263 -35.38 5.14 21.08
CA PHE A 263 -34.91 6.42 20.56
C PHE A 263 -35.20 6.56 19.07
N ALA A 264 -34.85 5.57 18.25
CA ALA A 264 -35.08 5.61 16.80
C ALA A 264 -36.57 5.76 16.44
N ASP A 265 -37.44 5.03 17.13
CA ASP A 265 -38.90 5.10 16.94
C ASP A 265 -39.45 6.47 17.36
N SER A 266 -38.87 7.07 18.41
CA SER A 266 -39.26 8.40 18.87
C SER A 266 -38.96 9.51 17.85
N LEU A 267 -38.02 9.31 16.92
CA LEU A 267 -37.67 10.30 15.90
C LEU A 267 -38.70 10.37 14.77
N LYS A 268 -39.51 9.32 14.56
CA LYS A 268 -40.54 9.25 13.50
C LYS A 268 -40.05 9.83 12.16
N PRO A 269 -38.95 9.30 11.58
CA PRO A 269 -38.41 9.82 10.33
C PRO A 269 -39.49 9.77 9.23
N PRO A 270 -39.52 10.77 8.31
CA PRO A 270 -40.48 10.77 7.22
C PRO A 270 -40.40 9.46 6.40
N PRO A 271 -41.49 9.04 5.74
CA PRO A 271 -41.42 7.91 4.85
C PRO A 271 -40.37 8.14 3.74
N PRO A 272 -39.81 7.06 3.18
CA PRO A 272 -38.84 7.18 2.11
C PRO A 272 -39.54 7.60 0.81
N ASP A 273 -39.17 8.76 0.27
CA ASP A 273 -39.78 9.30 -0.96
C ASP A 273 -39.16 8.72 -2.25
N ASN A 274 -38.30 7.71 -2.14
CA ASN A 274 -37.63 7.08 -3.28
C ASN A 274 -38.40 5.86 -3.82
N LYS A 275 -38.28 5.61 -5.13
CA LYS A 275 -38.98 4.53 -5.85
C LYS A 275 -38.76 3.12 -5.27
N LYS A 276 -37.68 2.88 -4.53
CA LYS A 276 -37.29 1.58 -3.97
C LYS A 276 -37.51 1.47 -2.45
N GLY A 277 -38.11 2.48 -1.82
CA GLY A 277 -38.40 2.48 -0.39
C GLY A 277 -37.17 2.40 0.52
N TRP A 278 -35.98 2.85 0.08
CA TRP A 278 -34.78 2.85 0.95
C TRP A 278 -35.00 3.70 2.19
N SER A 279 -34.87 3.07 3.37
CA SER A 279 -35.03 3.76 4.66
C SER A 279 -34.02 4.90 4.82
N ARG A 280 -34.49 6.03 5.38
CA ARG A 280 -33.66 7.18 5.77
C ARG A 280 -32.70 6.86 6.91
N VAL A 281 -33.03 5.83 7.70
CA VAL A 281 -32.30 5.43 8.90
C VAL A 281 -31.94 3.94 8.84
N SER A 282 -30.75 3.60 9.33
CA SER A 282 -30.38 2.22 9.65
C SER A 282 -29.84 2.12 11.08
N LEU A 283 -30.17 1.02 11.77
CA LEU A 283 -29.73 0.80 13.15
C LEU A 283 -28.49 -0.09 13.17
N GLN A 284 -27.48 0.33 13.93
CA GLN A 284 -26.28 -0.45 14.19
C GLN A 284 -26.21 -0.79 15.68
N LEU A 285 -26.34 -2.08 15.98
CA LEU A 285 -26.43 -2.59 17.35
C LEU A 285 -25.06 -2.78 18.03
N TRP A 286 -23.97 -2.44 17.34
CA TRP A 286 -22.61 -2.59 17.87
C TRP A 286 -21.76 -1.34 17.61
N TYR A 287 -20.79 -1.11 18.49
CA TYR A 287 -19.75 -0.12 18.26
C TYR A 287 -18.70 -0.65 17.26
N PRO A 288 -18.31 0.14 16.24
CA PRO A 288 -17.25 -0.26 15.30
C PRO A 288 -15.94 -0.63 15.98
N ARG A 289 -15.39 -1.82 15.71
CA ARG A 289 -14.18 -2.27 16.43
C ARG A 289 -12.92 -1.77 15.74
N ILE A 290 -12.60 -0.49 15.92
CA ILE A 290 -11.46 0.21 15.29
C ILE A 290 -10.11 -0.50 15.55
N TRP A 291 -9.95 -1.18 16.69
CA TRP A 291 -8.70 -1.91 16.99
C TRP A 291 -8.59 -3.27 16.27
N ASP A 292 -9.68 -3.78 15.69
CA ASP A 292 -9.70 -5.09 15.07
C ASP A 292 -9.60 -4.95 13.53
N GLU A 293 -8.52 -5.49 12.95
CA GLU A 293 -8.24 -5.36 11.50
C GLU A 293 -9.40 -5.87 10.64
N TRP A 294 -10.10 -6.94 11.05
CA TRP A 294 -11.27 -7.44 10.31
C TRP A 294 -12.42 -6.46 10.35
N ALA A 295 -12.73 -6.01 11.56
CA ALA A 295 -13.91 -5.22 11.81
C ALA A 295 -13.74 -3.84 11.21
N ARG A 296 -12.54 -3.26 11.21
CA ARG A 296 -12.26 -1.99 10.55
C ARG A 296 -12.73 -1.95 9.10
N ASP A 297 -12.36 -2.97 8.33
CA ASP A 297 -12.69 -3.04 6.90
C ASP A 297 -14.19 -3.25 6.68
N ASN A 298 -14.86 -3.98 7.56
CA ASN A 298 -16.28 -4.32 7.45
C ASN A 298 -17.22 -3.25 8.04
N ASP A 299 -16.78 -2.55 9.08
CA ASP A 299 -17.51 -1.46 9.74
C ASP A 299 -17.26 -0.10 9.05
N ASN A 300 -16.40 -0.06 8.02
CA ASN A 300 -15.96 1.14 7.29
C ASN A 300 -15.33 2.22 8.21
N VAL A 301 -14.54 1.82 9.20
CA VAL A 301 -13.89 2.73 10.18
C VAL A 301 -12.41 2.93 9.93
N GLU A 302 -12.07 3.30 8.71
CA GLU A 302 -10.69 3.62 8.33
C GLU A 302 -10.40 5.10 8.50
N CYS A 303 -9.21 5.41 9.05
CA CYS A 303 -8.83 6.78 9.31
C CYS A 303 -8.78 7.61 8.02
N CYS A 304 -9.55 8.71 8.00
CA CYS A 304 -9.55 9.67 6.91
C CYS A 304 -8.18 10.31 6.69
N GLU A 305 -7.95 10.79 5.48
CA GLU A 305 -6.80 11.63 5.17
C GLU A 305 -7.15 13.08 5.53
N ILE A 306 -6.28 13.73 6.31
CA ILE A 306 -6.46 15.11 6.76
C ILE A 306 -5.33 15.93 6.15
N LYS A 307 -5.70 16.93 5.35
CA LYS A 307 -4.74 17.83 4.71
C LYS A 307 -5.18 19.28 4.84
N SER A 308 -4.22 20.17 5.07
CA SER A 308 -4.44 21.61 4.93
C SER A 308 -4.11 22.05 3.50
N LEU A 309 -2.95 21.62 2.99
CA LEU A 309 -2.45 21.92 1.65
C LEU A 309 -1.95 20.66 0.95
N GLU A 310 -1.79 20.76 -0.36
CA GLU A 310 -1.23 19.74 -1.24
C GLU A 310 -0.53 20.45 -2.39
N ALA A 311 0.67 19.98 -2.77
CA ALA A 311 1.41 20.48 -3.91
C ALA A 311 2.08 19.31 -4.63
N GLN A 312 2.26 19.47 -5.94
CA GLN A 312 3.00 18.53 -6.77
C GLN A 312 4.26 19.23 -7.29
N HIS A 313 5.37 18.50 -7.29
CA HIS A 313 6.63 18.95 -7.84
C HIS A 313 7.10 17.94 -8.89
N ASP A 314 7.19 18.40 -10.14
CA ASP A 314 7.71 17.58 -11.23
C ASP A 314 9.23 17.61 -11.24
N LEU A 315 9.84 16.43 -11.40
CA LEU A 315 11.29 16.26 -11.47
C LEU A 315 11.74 16.26 -12.93
N THR A 316 12.86 16.93 -13.21
CA THR A 316 13.50 16.86 -14.54
C THR A 316 14.44 15.65 -14.62
N GLU A 317 14.61 15.07 -15.81
CA GLU A 317 15.40 13.83 -16.03
C GLU A 317 16.86 13.86 -15.53
N TYR A 318 17.45 15.04 -15.28
CA TYR A 318 18.86 15.18 -14.87
C TYR A 318 19.07 15.47 -13.38
N GLN A 319 18.00 15.52 -12.58
CA GLN A 319 18.13 15.78 -11.15
C GLN A 319 18.53 14.50 -10.42
N GLU A 320 19.59 14.54 -9.60
CA GLU A 320 19.94 13.45 -8.67
C GLU A 320 19.41 13.72 -7.25
N ARG A 321 19.02 14.97 -6.99
CA ARG A 321 18.49 15.46 -5.71
C ARG A 321 17.17 16.17 -5.93
N ILE A 322 16.30 15.96 -4.96
CA ILE A 322 14.99 16.58 -4.84
C ILE A 322 15.12 17.66 -3.78
N THR A 323 14.69 18.88 -4.10
CA THR A 323 14.62 19.98 -3.14
C THR A 323 13.28 20.66 -3.28
N PHE A 324 12.54 20.73 -2.18
CA PHE A 324 11.26 21.43 -2.12
C PHE A 324 11.14 22.15 -0.77
N ARG A 325 10.18 23.07 -0.68
CA ARG A 325 9.86 23.76 0.57
C ARG A 325 8.73 23.04 1.28
N THR A 326 8.76 23.03 2.61
CA THR A 326 7.65 22.54 3.41
C THR A 326 6.34 23.23 3.03
N LEU A 327 5.24 22.49 3.04
CA LEU A 327 3.90 23.01 2.86
C LEU A 327 3.33 23.43 4.20
N ASP A 328 3.56 24.69 4.54
CA ASP A 328 3.13 25.26 5.80
C ASP A 328 1.62 25.56 5.78
N PRO A 329 0.84 25.19 6.80
CA PRO A 329 -0.56 25.58 6.89
C PRO A 329 -0.74 27.11 6.82
N GLU A 330 -1.74 27.59 6.08
CA GLU A 330 -1.92 29.04 5.82
C GLU A 330 -2.13 29.90 7.08
N PHE A 331 -2.48 29.27 8.19
CA PHE A 331 -2.78 29.90 9.47
C PHE A 331 -1.65 29.80 10.50
N ILE A 332 -0.47 29.28 10.12
CA ILE A 332 0.67 29.12 11.03
C ILE A 332 1.25 30.47 11.47
N ASP A 333 1.68 30.59 12.72
CA ASP A 333 2.49 31.73 13.15
C ASP A 333 3.97 31.50 12.80
N HIS A 334 4.53 32.37 11.95
CA HIS A 334 5.90 32.32 11.46
C HIS A 334 6.94 32.87 12.46
N VAL A 335 6.50 33.58 13.50
CA VAL A 335 7.41 34.26 14.44
C VAL A 335 7.87 33.32 15.57
N VAL A 336 7.10 32.26 15.85
CA VAL A 336 7.34 31.38 16.99
C VAL A 336 8.00 30.07 16.55
N ALA A 337 9.11 29.70 17.20
CA ALA A 337 9.77 28.41 17.03
C ALA A 337 9.91 27.71 18.40
N SER A 338 9.17 26.61 18.59
CA SER A 338 9.29 25.78 19.80
C SER A 338 10.50 24.84 19.77
N GLY A 339 11.17 24.70 18.61
CA GLY A 339 12.22 23.72 18.37
C GLY A 339 11.69 22.28 18.17
N GLU A 340 10.39 22.06 18.33
CA GLU A 340 9.74 20.76 18.21
C GLU A 340 8.84 20.70 16.97
N PRO A 341 8.44 19.49 16.51
CA PRO A 341 7.51 19.34 15.40
C PRO A 341 6.17 20.06 15.58
N ARG A 342 5.82 20.90 14.59
CA ARG A 342 4.58 21.69 14.56
C ARG A 342 3.56 21.12 13.57
N PHE A 343 4.00 20.65 12.41
CA PHE A 343 3.13 20.05 11.38
C PHE A 343 3.88 18.97 10.60
N ALA A 344 3.11 18.13 9.90
CA ALA A 344 3.63 16.99 9.15
C ALA A 344 3.50 17.23 7.64
N ASN A 345 4.57 16.99 6.91
CA ASN A 345 4.60 16.95 5.44
C ASN A 345 4.70 15.50 4.99
N GLU A 346 3.62 14.96 4.44
CA GLU A 346 3.59 13.62 3.85
C GLU A 346 4.09 13.67 2.40
N ILE A 347 5.04 12.81 2.06
CA ILE A 347 5.75 12.81 0.76
C ILE A 347 5.50 11.49 0.05
N GLU A 348 4.98 11.58 -1.17
CA GLU A 348 4.73 10.45 -2.07
C GLU A 348 5.57 10.58 -3.34
N PHE A 349 6.15 9.46 -3.79
CA PHE A 349 6.90 9.40 -5.03
C PHE A 349 6.12 8.70 -6.13
N ARG A 350 6.16 9.26 -7.34
CA ARG A 350 5.61 8.68 -8.57
C ARG A 350 6.65 8.82 -9.68
N PHE A 351 7.07 7.69 -10.25
CA PHE A 351 8.09 7.67 -11.29
C PHE A 351 7.54 7.01 -12.56
N TYR A 352 7.85 7.58 -13.72
CA TYR A 352 7.42 7.05 -15.02
C TYR A 352 8.62 6.95 -15.96
N GLY A 353 8.85 5.75 -16.51
CA GLY A 353 9.79 5.59 -17.63
C GLY A 353 11.29 5.75 -17.30
N ASP A 354 11.67 5.80 -16.03
CA ASP A 354 13.09 5.99 -15.65
C ASP A 354 13.96 4.77 -16.04
N LYS A 355 15.18 5.05 -16.51
CA LYS A 355 16.20 4.03 -16.87
C LYS A 355 16.74 3.31 -15.64
N GLU A 356 16.78 3.97 -14.49
CA GLU A 356 17.13 3.37 -13.21
C GLU A 356 15.88 2.83 -12.47
N LEU A 357 16.10 1.85 -11.61
CA LEU A 357 15.04 1.35 -10.73
C LEU A 357 14.90 2.27 -9.52
N LEU A 358 13.79 3.00 -9.46
CA LEU A 358 13.47 3.94 -8.39
C LEU A 358 12.42 3.35 -7.43
N ALA A 359 12.42 3.83 -6.19
CA ALA A 359 11.53 3.38 -5.14
C ALA A 359 10.26 4.24 -5.10
N GLU A 360 9.14 3.73 -5.60
CA GLU A 360 7.83 4.40 -5.42
C GLU A 360 7.20 4.07 -4.06
N VAL A 361 7.55 2.93 -3.48
CA VAL A 361 7.00 2.45 -2.20
C VAL A 361 8.09 2.44 -1.15
N ILE A 362 7.88 3.21 -0.08
CA ILE A 362 8.81 3.27 1.04
C ILE A 362 8.07 2.71 2.27
N PRO A 363 8.58 1.62 2.86
CA PRO A 363 7.84 0.86 3.86
C PRO A 363 7.95 1.53 5.24
N GLU A 364 7.12 1.09 6.19
CA GLU A 364 7.31 1.40 7.60
C GLU A 364 8.70 0.89 8.05
N GLY A 365 9.47 1.79 8.68
CA GLY A 365 10.84 1.54 9.09
C GLY A 365 11.30 2.51 10.16
N ASP A 366 12.60 2.42 10.47
CA ASP A 366 13.28 3.30 11.41
C ASP A 366 14.11 4.36 10.68
N GLU A 367 14.85 5.13 11.45
CA GLU A 367 15.73 6.20 10.97
C GLU A 367 16.82 5.71 10.01
N SER A 368 17.09 4.39 9.86
CA SER A 368 18.06 3.90 8.88
C SER A 368 17.63 4.19 7.44
N LEU A 369 16.32 4.23 7.17
CA LEU A 369 15.78 4.46 5.84
C LEU A 369 16.09 5.86 5.30
N ILE A 370 16.29 6.87 6.17
CA ILE A 370 16.62 8.21 5.68
C ILE A 370 18.01 8.26 5.04
N ARG A 371 18.91 7.34 5.42
CA ARG A 371 20.23 7.20 4.79
C ARG A 371 20.11 6.83 3.32
N ALA A 372 19.17 5.95 2.98
CA ALA A 372 18.89 5.58 1.59
C ALA A 372 18.36 6.77 0.76
N LEU A 373 17.77 7.75 1.43
CA LEU A 373 17.21 8.95 0.81
C LEU A 373 18.18 10.14 0.89
N GLY A 374 19.37 9.97 1.47
CA GLY A 374 20.34 11.06 1.66
C GLY A 374 19.80 12.24 2.47
N GLY A 375 18.76 12.03 3.30
CA GLY A 375 18.17 13.07 4.13
C GLY A 375 19.01 13.35 5.37
N ILE A 376 18.81 14.55 5.92
CA ILE A 376 19.43 15.04 7.17
C ILE A 376 18.31 15.17 8.22
N GLY A 377 18.66 15.23 9.51
CA GLY A 377 17.70 15.43 10.60
C GLY A 377 16.90 14.17 10.92
N PHE A 378 17.58 13.08 11.27
CA PHE A 378 16.99 11.73 11.47
C PHE A 378 15.73 11.72 12.33
N ASP A 379 15.68 12.59 13.35
CA ASP A 379 14.58 12.71 14.31
C ASP A 379 13.38 13.52 13.81
N GLU A 380 13.49 14.13 12.63
CA GLU A 380 12.44 14.85 11.89
C GLU A 380 11.72 13.95 10.88
N TRP A 381 12.17 12.70 10.70
CA TRP A 381 11.56 11.77 9.76
C TRP A 381 10.79 10.67 10.46
N ARG A 382 9.64 10.32 9.88
CA ARG A 382 8.86 9.15 10.25
C ARG A 382 8.45 8.39 9.00
N PHE A 383 8.68 7.09 9.01
CA PHE A 383 8.25 6.19 7.94
C PHE A 383 6.93 5.55 8.35
N SER A 384 5.81 6.14 7.92
CA SER A 384 4.46 5.62 8.19
C SER A 384 4.19 4.37 7.35
N LYS A 385 3.01 3.76 7.53
CA LYS A 385 2.61 2.64 6.68
C LYS A 385 2.26 3.03 5.26
N LYS A 386 1.86 4.28 5.06
CA LYS A 386 1.37 4.81 3.78
C LYS A 386 2.51 5.45 3.01
N ASN A 387 3.15 6.46 3.60
CA ASN A 387 4.17 7.30 2.97
C ASN A 387 5.24 7.77 3.97
N ILE A 388 6.23 8.50 3.48
CA ILE A 388 7.23 9.16 4.33
C ILE A 388 6.62 10.45 4.89
N VAL A 389 6.92 10.76 6.15
CA VAL A 389 6.47 11.97 6.83
C VAL A 389 7.70 12.75 7.31
N TYR A 390 7.78 14.02 6.91
CA TYR A 390 8.71 15.00 7.44
C TYR A 390 8.01 15.88 8.48
N LEU A 391 8.45 15.77 9.73
CA LEU A 391 7.93 16.45 10.91
C LEU A 391 8.59 17.83 11.03
N SER A 392 7.91 18.84 10.48
CA SER A 392 8.45 20.19 10.32
C SER A 392 8.45 20.96 11.63
N ARG A 393 9.63 21.46 12.02
CA ARG A 393 9.86 22.32 13.19
C ARG A 393 9.80 23.82 12.84
N HIS A 394 10.18 24.13 11.60
CA HIS A 394 10.30 25.49 11.07
C HIS A 394 9.37 25.67 9.87
N THR A 395 8.96 26.91 9.65
CA THR A 395 8.20 27.32 8.47
C THR A 395 9.13 27.63 7.31
N ASN A 396 8.65 27.43 6.07
CA ASN A 396 9.34 27.74 4.82
C ASN A 396 10.71 27.05 4.74
N TRP A 397 10.78 25.83 5.25
CA TRP A 397 12.03 25.07 5.37
C TRP A 397 12.33 24.31 4.09
N HIS A 398 13.59 24.26 3.69
CA HIS A 398 14.01 23.47 2.54
C HIS A 398 14.27 22.03 2.96
N VAL A 399 13.56 21.10 2.33
CA VAL A 399 13.76 19.66 2.49
C VAL A 399 14.60 19.18 1.31
N HIS A 400 15.68 18.48 1.62
CA HIS A 400 16.59 17.91 0.63
C HIS A 400 16.57 16.39 0.72
N LEU A 401 16.30 15.73 -0.40
CA LEU A 401 16.33 14.29 -0.56
C LEU A 401 17.13 13.92 -1.80
N SER A 402 17.67 12.72 -1.83
CA SER A 402 18.19 12.08 -3.04
C SER A 402 17.06 11.34 -3.73
N ILE A 403 17.14 11.18 -5.07
CA ILE A 403 16.18 10.31 -5.76
C ILE A 403 16.30 8.90 -5.19
N PRO A 404 15.19 8.31 -4.69
CA PRO A 404 15.24 7.07 -3.94
C PRO A 404 15.49 5.88 -4.88
N LYS A 405 16.70 5.32 -4.87
CA LYS A 405 17.00 4.11 -5.65
C LYS A 405 16.34 2.89 -5.00
N ALA A 406 15.66 2.07 -5.80
CA ALA A 406 14.87 0.95 -5.31
C ALA A 406 15.70 -0.06 -4.50
N GLU A 407 16.88 -0.39 -5.04
CA GLU A 407 17.86 -1.27 -4.39
C GLU A 407 18.32 -0.75 -3.03
N SER A 408 18.63 0.55 -2.94
CA SER A 408 19.10 1.19 -1.70
C SER A 408 18.01 1.18 -0.64
N VAL A 409 16.78 1.57 -0.99
CA VAL A 409 15.64 1.58 -0.05
C VAL A 409 15.32 0.17 0.44
N PHE A 410 15.25 -0.82 -0.47
CA PHE A 410 14.95 -2.20 -0.08
C PHE A 410 16.05 -2.81 0.79
N SER A 411 17.32 -2.55 0.46
CA SER A 411 18.46 -3.07 1.21
C SER A 411 18.54 -2.45 2.60
N GLU A 412 18.37 -1.13 2.74
CA GLU A 412 18.34 -0.47 4.05
C GLU A 412 17.14 -0.92 4.89
N TRP A 413 15.99 -1.15 4.26
CA TRP A 413 14.84 -1.73 4.94
C TRP A 413 15.14 -3.13 5.48
N LEU A 414 15.76 -4.01 4.69
CA LEU A 414 16.19 -5.33 5.15
C LEU A 414 17.27 -5.23 6.25
N ASN A 415 18.20 -4.29 6.14
CA ASN A 415 19.22 -4.01 7.15
C ASN A 415 18.57 -3.64 8.50
N SER A 416 17.51 -2.82 8.51
CA SER A 416 16.73 -2.50 9.73
C SER A 416 16.13 -3.75 10.40
N LYS A 417 15.89 -4.83 9.63
CA LYS A 417 15.43 -6.15 10.11
C LYS A 417 16.58 -7.14 10.38
N LYS A 418 17.82 -6.63 10.44
CA LYS A 418 19.07 -7.36 10.68
C LYS A 418 19.47 -8.33 9.55
N TRP A 419 19.12 -8.00 8.31
CA TRP A 419 19.54 -8.75 7.11
C TRP A 419 20.52 -7.93 6.30
N ASN A 420 21.75 -8.42 6.14
CA ASN A 420 22.70 -7.81 5.22
C ASN A 420 22.41 -8.28 3.79
N THR A 421 22.28 -7.35 2.85
CA THR A 421 21.77 -7.62 1.50
C THR A 421 22.75 -7.14 0.43
N GLU A 422 22.99 -7.97 -0.58
CA GLU A 422 23.83 -7.65 -1.73
C GLU A 422 23.23 -8.19 -3.04
N LEU A 423 23.36 -7.44 -4.13
CA LEU A 423 22.96 -7.94 -5.45
C LEU A 423 23.82 -9.14 -5.89
N SER A 424 23.14 -10.19 -6.35
CA SER A 424 23.79 -11.35 -6.96
C SER A 424 24.26 -11.02 -8.40
N PRO A 425 25.16 -11.83 -9.00
CA PRO A 425 25.58 -11.60 -10.38
C PRO A 425 24.41 -11.55 -11.39
N PRO A 426 23.39 -12.45 -11.33
CA PRO A 426 22.17 -12.29 -12.11
C PRO A 426 21.42 -10.98 -11.85
N GLY A 427 21.36 -10.51 -10.61
CA GLY A 427 20.72 -9.23 -10.26
C GLY A 427 21.39 -8.02 -10.90
N ARG A 428 22.74 -8.02 -10.95
CA ARG A 428 23.50 -6.98 -11.67
C ARG A 428 23.21 -7.01 -13.17
N ILE A 429 23.11 -8.19 -13.77
CA ILE A 429 22.73 -8.34 -15.19
C ILE A 429 21.31 -7.81 -15.42
N ALA A 430 20.36 -8.16 -14.56
CA ALA A 430 18.97 -7.68 -14.65
C ALA A 430 18.90 -6.14 -14.62
N LYS A 431 19.64 -5.51 -13.71
CA LYS A 431 19.72 -4.04 -13.62
C LYS A 431 20.25 -3.41 -14.92
N GLN A 432 21.29 -4.01 -15.53
CA GLN A 432 21.81 -3.52 -16.81
C GLN A 432 20.83 -3.75 -17.96
N MET A 433 20.11 -4.87 -17.98
CA MET A 433 19.06 -5.12 -18.99
C MET A 433 17.95 -4.07 -18.90
N ILE A 434 17.49 -3.72 -17.69
CA ILE A 434 16.45 -2.70 -17.51
C ILE A 434 16.93 -1.33 -17.99
N LYS A 435 18.16 -0.94 -17.63
CA LYS A 435 18.76 0.31 -18.11
C LYS A 435 18.81 0.37 -19.64
N GLN A 436 19.21 -0.75 -20.26
CA GLN A 436 19.28 -0.87 -21.71
C GLN A 436 17.89 -0.86 -22.38
N LEU A 437 16.87 -1.46 -21.74
CA LEU A 437 15.48 -1.41 -22.18
C LEU A 437 14.83 -0.02 -21.97
N SER A 438 15.57 0.97 -21.48
CA SER A 438 15.04 2.29 -21.11
C SER A 438 13.95 2.22 -20.03
N GLY A 439 14.21 1.41 -19.00
CA GLY A 439 13.37 1.33 -17.81
C GLY A 439 12.36 0.20 -17.81
N ILE A 440 11.47 0.24 -16.82
CA ILE A 440 10.48 -0.82 -16.58
C ILE A 440 9.53 -0.98 -17.76
N TRP A 441 9.08 0.11 -18.38
CA TRP A 441 8.15 0.11 -19.53
C TRP A 441 8.69 -0.70 -20.72
N GLY A 442 9.99 -0.58 -21.01
CA GLY A 442 10.63 -1.30 -22.10
C GLY A 442 10.71 -2.81 -21.92
N ILE A 443 10.49 -3.34 -20.70
CA ILE A 443 10.36 -4.78 -20.46
C ILE A 443 9.22 -5.40 -21.32
N SER A 444 8.23 -4.61 -21.74
CA SER A 444 7.18 -5.06 -22.66
C SER A 444 7.71 -5.60 -23.99
N LEU A 445 8.92 -5.20 -24.43
CA LEU A 445 9.57 -5.76 -25.61
C LEU A 445 9.91 -7.26 -25.44
N LEU A 446 10.15 -7.69 -24.20
CA LEU A 446 10.41 -9.08 -23.83
C LEU A 446 9.13 -9.90 -23.63
N ALA A 447 7.95 -9.27 -23.58
CA ALA A 447 6.66 -9.95 -23.37
C ALA A 447 6.20 -10.76 -24.58
N LYS A 448 7.12 -11.07 -25.51
CA LYS A 448 6.92 -11.97 -26.65
C LYS A 448 7.74 -13.22 -26.45
N GLU A 449 7.06 -14.34 -26.29
CA GLU A 449 7.67 -15.65 -26.12
C GLU A 449 8.69 -15.98 -27.25
N GLY A 450 8.39 -15.57 -28.48
CA GLY A 450 9.30 -15.76 -29.61
C GLY A 450 10.62 -15.00 -29.48
N ILE A 451 10.63 -13.82 -28.85
CA ILE A 451 11.86 -13.04 -28.62
C ILE A 451 12.75 -13.76 -27.60
N ILE A 452 12.19 -14.25 -26.50
CA ILE A 452 12.97 -15.00 -25.49
C ILE A 452 13.58 -16.27 -26.11
N LYS A 453 12.82 -16.98 -26.96
CA LYS A 453 13.33 -18.16 -27.68
C LYS A 453 14.44 -17.80 -28.66
N LEU A 454 14.28 -16.71 -29.40
CA LEU A 454 15.30 -16.19 -30.34
C LEU A 454 16.58 -15.81 -29.59
N LEU A 455 16.48 -15.07 -28.48
CA LEU A 455 17.62 -14.72 -27.64
C LEU A 455 18.32 -15.97 -27.07
N GLY A 456 17.55 -16.98 -26.65
CA GLY A 456 18.09 -18.28 -26.23
C GLY A 456 18.88 -18.98 -27.33
N GLN A 457 18.34 -19.03 -28.56
CA GLN A 457 19.03 -19.63 -29.72
C GLN A 457 20.35 -18.93 -30.04
N MET A 458 20.38 -17.59 -29.95
CA MET A 458 21.58 -16.80 -30.21
C MET A 458 22.63 -16.93 -29.10
N ALA A 459 22.21 -17.20 -27.86
CA ALA A 459 23.08 -17.44 -26.72
C ALA A 459 23.65 -18.87 -26.68
N ASP A 460 22.87 -19.88 -27.08
CA ASP A 460 23.25 -21.31 -26.98
C ASP A 460 24.07 -21.82 -28.18
N GLY A 461 24.32 -21.00 -29.21
CA GLY A 461 25.23 -21.36 -30.29
C GLY A 461 24.71 -22.40 -31.29
N GLY A 462 23.40 -22.58 -31.43
CA GLY A 462 22.77 -23.57 -32.31
C GLY A 462 22.50 -24.91 -31.63
N THR A 463 21.49 -25.63 -32.11
CA THR A 463 21.08 -26.94 -31.58
C THR A 463 22.26 -27.88 -31.37
N PRO A 464 22.29 -28.67 -30.28
CA PRO A 464 23.26 -29.75 -30.17
C PRO A 464 23.00 -30.72 -31.32
N GLU A 465 23.89 -30.79 -32.30
CA GLU A 465 24.00 -31.99 -33.10
C GLU A 465 24.34 -33.12 -32.12
N ARG A 466 23.33 -33.91 -31.77
CA ARG A 466 23.52 -35.19 -31.09
C ARG A 466 24.27 -36.11 -32.04
N LYS A 467 25.60 -35.99 -32.10
CA LYS A 467 26.43 -37.03 -32.70
C LYS A 467 26.41 -38.23 -31.77
N LYS A 468 25.52 -39.19 -32.05
CA LYS A 468 25.63 -40.55 -31.50
C LYS A 468 26.92 -41.16 -32.03
N LYS A 469 27.98 -41.20 -31.20
CA LYS A 469 29.10 -42.12 -31.39
C LYS A 469 29.18 -43.02 -30.15
N LYS A 470 29.04 -44.33 -30.39
CA LYS A 470 29.34 -45.44 -29.47
C LYS A 470 28.96 -45.23 -27.99
N GLY A 471 27.66 -45.17 -27.69
CA GLY A 471 27.11 -45.63 -26.41
C GLY A 471 27.48 -44.87 -25.12
N ARG A 472 28.21 -43.76 -25.17
CA ARG A 472 28.53 -42.94 -23.98
C ARG A 472 28.05 -41.50 -24.17
N LEU A 473 27.17 -41.06 -23.27
CA LEU A 473 26.81 -39.66 -23.10
C LEU A 473 27.96 -38.98 -22.36
N GLU A 474 28.91 -38.39 -23.10
CA GLU A 474 29.83 -37.42 -22.51
C GLU A 474 29.28 -36.02 -22.74
N GLU A 475 29.02 -35.31 -21.65
CA GLU A 475 28.76 -33.87 -21.67
C GLU A 475 30.06 -33.16 -22.07
N THR A 476 30.18 -32.79 -23.34
CA THR A 476 31.22 -31.86 -23.76
C THR A 476 30.98 -30.53 -23.04
N LYS A 477 31.91 -30.13 -22.17
CA LYS A 477 31.98 -28.76 -21.64
C LYS A 477 32.05 -27.81 -22.84
N CYS A 478 30.93 -27.16 -23.19
CA CYS A 478 30.95 -26.07 -24.15
C CYS A 478 31.70 -24.90 -23.51
N GLU A 479 32.84 -24.54 -24.10
CA GLU A 479 33.54 -23.30 -23.80
C GLU A 479 32.60 -22.10 -23.91
N GLU A 480 32.80 -21.11 -23.04
CA GLU A 480 32.04 -19.86 -22.93
C GLU A 480 32.16 -19.05 -24.23
N THR A 481 31.36 -19.41 -25.23
CA THR A 481 31.41 -18.79 -26.54
C THR A 481 30.51 -17.56 -26.58
N ARG A 482 31.10 -16.48 -27.09
CA ARG A 482 30.46 -15.22 -27.52
C ARG A 482 29.18 -15.50 -28.33
N SER A 483 28.12 -14.69 -28.12
CA SER A 483 26.85 -14.77 -28.88
C SER A 483 27.07 -14.93 -30.40
N LYS A 484 26.36 -15.85 -31.06
CA LYS A 484 26.55 -16.08 -32.50
C LYS A 484 25.80 -15.03 -33.34
N PRO A 485 26.39 -14.54 -34.44
CA PRO A 485 25.67 -13.69 -35.38
C PRO A 485 24.56 -14.49 -36.09
N ILE A 486 23.44 -13.82 -36.35
CA ILE A 486 22.31 -14.33 -37.11
C ILE A 486 22.15 -13.52 -38.40
N LYS A 487 22.01 -14.17 -39.55
CA LYS A 487 21.84 -13.48 -40.83
C LYS A 487 20.61 -12.57 -40.81
N GLN A 488 20.71 -11.41 -41.46
CA GLN A 488 19.64 -10.42 -41.55
C GLN A 488 18.29 -11.04 -41.95
N GLU A 489 18.26 -11.82 -43.03
CA GLU A 489 17.04 -12.46 -43.55
C GLU A 489 16.40 -13.39 -42.52
N THR A 490 17.21 -14.17 -41.80
CA THR A 490 16.74 -15.12 -40.79
C THR A 490 16.16 -14.40 -39.58
N LEU A 491 16.81 -13.34 -39.11
CA LEU A 491 16.30 -12.52 -38.03
C LEU A 491 14.98 -11.84 -38.43
N TRP A 492 14.94 -11.24 -39.61
CA TRP A 492 13.74 -10.56 -40.12
C TRP A 492 12.55 -11.50 -40.23
N ALA A 493 12.76 -12.69 -40.79
CA ALA A 493 11.74 -13.73 -40.86
C ALA A 493 11.28 -14.17 -39.46
N GLY A 494 12.19 -14.22 -38.49
CA GLY A 494 11.87 -14.49 -37.08
C GLY A 494 10.97 -13.40 -36.48
N ILE A 495 11.35 -12.13 -36.62
CA ILE A 495 10.59 -10.98 -36.13
C ILE A 495 9.21 -10.90 -36.79
N GLN A 496 9.13 -11.07 -38.11
CA GLN A 496 7.86 -11.07 -38.85
C GLN A 496 6.91 -12.19 -38.38
N LYS A 497 7.45 -13.38 -38.11
CA LYS A 497 6.65 -14.48 -37.53
C LYS A 497 6.15 -14.18 -36.12
N ILE A 498 6.90 -13.40 -35.34
CA ILE A 498 6.50 -13.00 -33.98
C ILE A 498 5.37 -11.97 -34.05
N THR A 499 5.50 -10.94 -34.90
CA THR A 499 4.50 -9.87 -35.01
C THR A 499 3.21 -10.32 -35.69
N ASN A 500 3.28 -11.21 -36.68
CA ASN A 500 2.08 -11.66 -37.41
C ASN A 500 1.16 -12.59 -36.61
N LYS A 501 1.64 -13.16 -35.49
CA LYS A 501 0.84 -14.06 -34.64
C LYS A 501 -0.07 -13.31 -33.66
N GLU A 502 0.03 -11.99 -33.59
CA GLU A 502 -0.78 -11.19 -32.69
C GLU A 502 -1.56 -10.12 -33.46
N GLU A 503 -2.89 -10.24 -33.46
CA GLU A 503 -3.81 -9.29 -34.12
C GLU A 503 -3.73 -7.85 -33.58
N LEU A 504 -3.11 -7.65 -32.40
CA LEU A 504 -3.09 -6.37 -31.68
C LEU A 504 -1.88 -5.47 -32.00
N PHE A 505 -0.89 -5.93 -32.78
CA PHE A 505 0.30 -5.14 -33.09
C PHE A 505 0.09 -4.24 -34.32
N LYS A 506 -0.43 -3.03 -34.10
CA LYS A 506 -0.72 -2.05 -35.16
C LYS A 506 0.53 -1.49 -35.87
N ASP A 507 1.70 -1.65 -35.26
CA ASP A 507 2.94 -0.96 -35.64
C ASP A 507 3.80 -1.71 -36.68
N GLY A 508 3.49 -2.98 -36.96
CA GLY A 508 4.17 -3.80 -37.98
C GLY A 508 5.61 -4.24 -37.63
N PRO A 509 6.18 -5.22 -38.38
CA PRO A 509 7.49 -5.80 -38.09
C PRO A 509 8.66 -4.81 -38.14
N ASN A 510 8.57 -3.79 -38.99
CA ASN A 510 9.63 -2.78 -39.16
C ASN A 510 9.82 -1.95 -37.89
N ARG A 511 8.72 -1.41 -37.33
CA ARG A 511 8.78 -0.61 -36.10
C ARG A 511 9.22 -1.45 -34.91
N PHE A 512 8.79 -2.71 -34.82
CA PHE A 512 9.24 -3.59 -33.75
C PHE A 512 10.73 -3.90 -33.84
N MET A 513 11.26 -4.18 -35.04
CA MET A 513 12.71 -4.32 -35.19
C MET A 513 13.44 -3.04 -34.81
N GLN A 514 12.98 -1.89 -35.28
CA GLN A 514 13.58 -0.60 -34.94
C GLN A 514 13.65 -0.42 -33.42
N GLN A 515 12.56 -0.68 -32.69
CA GLN A 515 12.56 -0.65 -31.22
C GLN A 515 13.62 -1.58 -30.59
N LEU A 516 13.78 -2.79 -31.12
CA LEU A 516 14.79 -3.75 -30.61
C LEU A 516 16.23 -3.29 -30.89
N ILE A 517 16.46 -2.58 -31.99
CA ILE A 517 17.77 -1.97 -32.31
C ILE A 517 18.01 -0.72 -31.46
N ASP A 518 16.99 0.11 -31.25
CA ASP A 518 17.08 1.36 -30.48
C ASP A 518 17.43 1.09 -29.00
N VAL A 519 16.85 0.03 -28.42
CA VAL A 519 17.26 -0.47 -27.08
C VAL A 519 18.54 -1.30 -27.13
N GLN A 520 19.26 -1.31 -28.26
CA GLN A 520 20.50 -2.04 -28.49
C GLN A 520 20.41 -3.55 -28.19
N MET A 521 19.23 -4.16 -28.22
CA MET A 521 19.10 -5.61 -27.99
C MET A 521 19.83 -6.38 -29.09
N PHE A 522 19.77 -5.85 -30.32
CA PHE A 522 20.53 -6.33 -31.48
C PHE A 522 21.40 -5.22 -32.07
N LYS A 523 22.62 -5.56 -32.48
CA LYS A 523 23.55 -4.68 -33.20
C LYS A 523 23.79 -5.23 -34.60
N LEU A 524 23.74 -4.36 -35.61
CA LEU A 524 24.01 -4.70 -37.01
C LEU A 524 25.52 -4.75 -37.27
N GLY A 525 25.94 -5.70 -38.11
CA GLY A 525 27.30 -5.84 -38.57
C GLY A 525 27.40 -6.73 -39.82
N ILE A 526 28.64 -7.07 -40.17
CA ILE A 526 28.96 -7.92 -41.32
C ILE A 526 29.83 -9.10 -40.90
N GLU A 527 29.59 -10.25 -41.51
CA GLU A 527 30.52 -11.39 -41.47
C GLU A 527 31.45 -11.34 -42.68
N VAL A 528 32.75 -11.25 -42.39
CA VAL A 528 33.79 -11.20 -43.42
C VAL A 528 34.79 -12.32 -43.18
N GLN A 529 35.22 -12.97 -44.27
CA GLN A 529 36.27 -13.97 -44.24
C GLN A 529 37.62 -13.28 -44.45
N CYS A 530 38.55 -13.47 -43.52
CA CYS A 530 39.91 -12.96 -43.67
C CYS A 530 40.59 -13.68 -44.85
N PRO A 531 41.20 -12.96 -45.81
CA PRO A 531 41.89 -13.59 -46.94
C PRO A 531 43.20 -14.29 -46.53
N ILE A 532 43.76 -13.93 -45.37
CA ILE A 532 45.06 -14.43 -44.89
C ILE A 532 44.89 -15.73 -44.10
N CYS A 533 44.15 -15.70 -42.99
CA CYS A 533 43.95 -16.89 -42.15
C CYS A 533 42.69 -17.70 -42.51
N THR A 534 41.90 -17.25 -43.50
CA THR A 534 40.64 -17.88 -43.96
C THR A 534 39.51 -17.98 -42.94
N GLN A 535 39.72 -17.51 -41.70
CA GLN A 535 38.71 -17.51 -40.65
C GLN A 535 37.65 -16.42 -40.89
N ARG A 536 36.42 -16.69 -40.46
CA ARG A 536 35.32 -15.70 -40.50
C ARG A 536 35.16 -15.02 -39.15
N SER A 537 35.05 -13.71 -39.19
CA SER A 537 34.79 -12.88 -38.02
C SER A 537 33.64 -11.92 -38.30
N TRP A 538 32.91 -11.58 -37.24
CA TRP A 538 31.84 -10.60 -37.28
C TRP A 538 32.36 -9.24 -36.82
N TYR A 539 32.09 -8.20 -37.60
CA TYR A 539 32.46 -6.81 -37.32
C TYR A 539 31.18 -5.97 -37.21
N SER A 540 31.08 -5.17 -36.15
CA SER A 540 29.94 -4.26 -35.97
C SER A 540 29.98 -3.14 -37.00
N ILE A 541 28.84 -2.56 -37.38
CA ILE A 541 28.82 -1.41 -38.31
C ILE A 541 29.68 -0.21 -37.84
N THR A 542 29.88 -0.05 -36.53
CA THR A 542 30.76 0.97 -35.94
C THR A 542 32.25 0.68 -36.10
N ASP A 543 32.60 -0.58 -36.36
CA ASP A 543 33.97 -1.08 -36.45
C ASP A 543 34.32 -1.42 -37.91
N VAL A 544 33.36 -1.30 -38.83
CA VAL A 544 33.54 -1.61 -40.24
C VAL A 544 34.13 -0.40 -40.94
N ASP A 545 35.32 -0.60 -41.52
CA ASP A 545 35.99 0.34 -42.40
C ASP A 545 36.44 -0.39 -43.68
N TYR A 546 37.00 0.33 -44.65
CA TYR A 546 37.59 -0.26 -45.87
C TYR A 546 38.73 -1.22 -45.55
N GLU A 547 39.50 -0.94 -44.50
CA GLU A 547 40.54 -1.79 -43.94
C GLU A 547 40.13 -2.34 -42.58
N LEU A 548 40.16 -3.66 -42.40
CA LEU A 548 39.82 -4.32 -41.15
C LEU A 548 41.03 -5.06 -40.58
N GLN A 549 41.19 -5.01 -39.26
CA GLN A 549 42.10 -5.89 -38.55
C GLN A 549 41.44 -7.24 -38.23
N CYS A 550 42.06 -8.35 -38.62
CA CYS A 550 41.53 -9.68 -38.34
C CYS A 550 41.54 -10.00 -36.85
N LEU A 551 40.37 -10.31 -36.26
CA LEU A 551 40.26 -10.69 -34.84
C LEU A 551 40.95 -12.01 -34.45
N ASN A 552 41.42 -12.81 -35.43
CA ASN A 552 42.07 -14.11 -35.20
C ASN A 552 43.57 -14.08 -35.44
N CYS A 553 44.03 -13.50 -36.55
CA CYS A 553 45.46 -13.45 -36.91
C CYS A 553 46.08 -12.05 -36.80
N SER A 554 45.31 -11.04 -36.38
CA SER A 554 45.74 -9.65 -36.18
C SER A 554 46.25 -8.89 -37.42
N GLU A 555 46.32 -9.55 -38.58
CA GLU A 555 46.66 -8.94 -39.87
C GLU A 555 45.55 -8.02 -40.40
N HIS A 556 45.96 -6.97 -41.11
CA HIS A 556 45.04 -6.04 -41.78
C HIS A 556 44.68 -6.54 -43.17
N PHE A 557 43.43 -6.33 -43.58
CA PHE A 557 42.97 -6.69 -44.91
C PHE A 557 41.87 -5.75 -45.40
N GLN A 558 41.78 -5.57 -46.71
CA GLN A 558 40.74 -4.78 -47.34
C GLN A 558 39.44 -5.59 -47.45
N ILE A 559 38.31 -4.97 -47.14
CA ILE A 559 37.00 -5.58 -47.38
C ILE A 559 36.79 -5.81 -48.89
N PRO A 560 35.98 -6.80 -49.31
CA PRO A 560 35.66 -7.02 -50.73
C PRO A 560 34.71 -5.95 -51.29
N SER A 561 35.15 -4.69 -51.31
CA SER A 561 34.39 -3.50 -51.73
C SER A 561 33.98 -3.55 -53.21
N HIS A 562 34.77 -4.21 -54.06
CA HIS A 562 34.44 -4.46 -55.47
C HIS A 562 33.33 -5.50 -55.67
N THR A 563 33.01 -6.30 -54.64
CA THR A 563 31.86 -7.23 -54.65
C THR A 563 31.02 -7.11 -53.37
N PRO A 564 30.30 -5.99 -53.18
CA PRO A 564 29.52 -5.73 -51.95
C PRO A 564 28.52 -6.83 -51.60
N LYS A 565 27.98 -7.54 -52.61
CA LYS A 565 27.06 -8.69 -52.41
C LYS A 565 27.69 -9.86 -51.64
N LYS A 566 29.03 -9.94 -51.54
CA LYS A 566 29.73 -10.95 -50.74
C LYS A 566 29.75 -10.61 -49.25
N LEU A 567 29.51 -9.34 -48.89
CA LEU A 567 29.36 -8.92 -47.50
C LEU A 567 28.01 -9.40 -46.97
N LYS A 568 28.05 -10.30 -45.99
CA LYS A 568 26.83 -10.86 -45.39
C LYS A 568 26.46 -10.06 -44.16
N TRP A 569 25.37 -9.31 -44.27
CA TRP A 569 24.79 -8.59 -43.15
C TRP A 569 24.21 -9.57 -42.13
N SER A 570 24.59 -9.38 -40.87
CA SER A 570 24.09 -10.17 -39.76
C SER A 570 24.02 -9.34 -38.49
N TYR A 571 23.15 -9.78 -37.60
CA TYR A 571 22.91 -9.14 -36.32
C TYR A 571 23.48 -9.99 -35.21
N ARG A 572 23.88 -9.34 -34.12
CA ARG A 572 24.33 -10.00 -32.91
C ARG A 572 23.63 -9.39 -31.71
N THR A 573 23.37 -10.18 -30.67
CA THR A 573 22.96 -9.61 -29.39
C THR A 573 24.07 -8.71 -28.85
N PHE A 574 23.71 -7.70 -28.05
CA PHE A 574 24.67 -6.76 -27.48
C PHE A 574 24.48 -6.59 -25.97
N GLY A 575 25.56 -6.23 -25.27
CA GLY A 575 25.56 -5.97 -23.83
C GLY A 575 25.06 -7.17 -22.99
N PRO A 576 24.27 -6.95 -21.92
CA PRO A 576 23.73 -8.01 -21.06
C PRO A 576 22.91 -9.09 -21.78
N PHE A 577 22.32 -8.80 -22.96
CA PHE A 577 21.62 -9.80 -23.78
C PHE A 577 22.56 -10.80 -24.49
N SER A 578 23.87 -10.55 -24.47
CA SER A 578 24.88 -11.42 -25.10
C SER A 578 25.50 -12.43 -24.15
N LEU A 579 25.26 -12.27 -22.84
CA LEU A 579 25.89 -13.11 -21.83
C LEU A 579 25.35 -14.54 -21.93
N PRO A 580 26.21 -15.59 -21.90
CA PRO A 580 25.76 -16.99 -21.89
C PRO A 580 24.96 -17.33 -20.62
N ARG A 581 24.17 -18.43 -20.66
CA ARG A 581 23.42 -19.16 -19.60
C ARG A 581 22.93 -18.43 -18.32
N LYS A 582 23.74 -17.59 -17.67
CA LYS A 582 23.40 -16.76 -16.49
C LYS A 582 22.37 -15.66 -16.78
N SER A 583 22.34 -15.11 -18.00
CA SER A 583 21.33 -14.12 -18.42
C SER A 583 19.94 -14.73 -18.65
N TYR A 584 19.86 -16.03 -18.94
CA TYR A 584 18.61 -16.66 -19.37
C TYR A 584 17.56 -16.70 -18.25
N GLY A 585 17.98 -16.84 -16.99
CA GLY A 585 17.07 -16.79 -15.83
C GLY A 585 16.41 -15.42 -15.64
N VAL A 586 17.10 -14.35 -16.03
CA VAL A 586 16.70 -12.95 -15.80
C VAL A 586 15.41 -12.58 -16.54
N TYR A 587 15.12 -13.17 -17.70
CA TYR A 587 13.92 -12.84 -18.47
C TYR A 587 12.62 -13.05 -17.68
N SER A 588 12.53 -14.15 -16.92
CA SER A 588 11.37 -14.42 -16.07
C SER A 588 11.25 -13.44 -14.89
N VAL A 589 12.38 -12.97 -14.35
CA VAL A 589 12.43 -11.92 -13.32
C VAL A 589 11.88 -10.60 -13.86
N LEU A 590 12.36 -10.16 -15.03
CA LEU A 590 11.92 -8.90 -15.65
C LEU A 590 10.43 -8.94 -15.98
N LEU A 591 9.94 -10.02 -16.59
CA LEU A 591 8.53 -10.16 -16.92
C LEU A 591 7.63 -10.22 -15.67
N THR A 592 8.13 -10.77 -14.57
CA THR A 592 7.40 -10.75 -13.29
C THR A 592 7.36 -9.34 -12.70
N LEU A 593 8.45 -8.57 -12.79
CA LEU A 593 8.42 -7.14 -12.41
C LEU A 593 7.40 -6.37 -13.25
N ARG A 594 7.40 -6.56 -14.57
CA ARG A 594 6.40 -5.96 -15.48
C ARG A 594 4.98 -6.31 -15.09
N PHE A 595 4.72 -7.56 -14.69
CA PHE A 595 3.40 -7.98 -14.24
C PHE A 595 2.90 -7.10 -13.08
N PHE A 596 3.72 -6.89 -12.04
CA PHE A 596 3.34 -6.08 -10.89
C PHE A 596 3.24 -4.59 -11.21
N SER A 597 4.24 -4.03 -11.89
CA SER A 597 4.31 -2.58 -12.13
C SER A 597 3.34 -2.10 -13.21
N GLN A 598 3.24 -2.80 -14.34
CA GLN A 598 2.46 -2.34 -15.50
C GLN A 598 1.07 -2.98 -15.58
N LEU A 599 0.98 -4.31 -15.45
CA LEU A 599 -0.29 -5.01 -15.65
C LEU A 599 -1.20 -4.88 -14.43
N PHE A 600 -0.65 -5.09 -13.24
CA PHE A 600 -1.37 -4.91 -11.99
C PHE A 600 -1.49 -3.43 -11.58
N ASN A 601 -0.74 -2.55 -12.25
CA ASN A 601 -0.74 -1.10 -12.05
C ASN A 601 -0.51 -0.75 -10.57
N GLY A 602 0.53 -1.29 -9.94
CA GLY A 602 0.89 -0.94 -8.57
C GLY A 602 2.20 -0.19 -8.50
N ALA A 603 2.32 0.65 -7.46
CA ALA A 603 3.60 1.25 -7.09
C ALA A 603 4.53 0.13 -6.62
N ALA A 604 5.79 0.17 -7.05
CA ALA A 604 6.75 -0.88 -6.73
C ALA A 604 8.12 -0.33 -6.37
N THR A 605 8.74 -0.92 -5.35
CA THR A 605 10.16 -0.78 -5.04
C THR A 605 10.81 -2.15 -5.14
N PRO A 606 11.40 -2.48 -6.30
CA PRO A 606 11.97 -3.79 -6.53
C PRO A 606 13.47 -3.86 -6.19
N ILE A 607 13.91 -5.01 -5.70
CA ILE A 607 15.31 -5.41 -5.69
C ILE A 607 15.48 -6.64 -6.59
N MET A 608 16.36 -6.52 -7.58
CA MET A 608 16.69 -7.63 -8.48
C MET A 608 17.43 -8.73 -7.73
N SER A 609 17.65 -9.89 -8.36
CA SER A 609 18.19 -11.09 -7.71
C SER A 609 19.31 -10.77 -6.72
N PHE A 610 19.11 -11.18 -5.47
CA PHE A 610 19.95 -10.74 -4.35
C PHE A 610 20.20 -11.88 -3.38
N VAL A 611 21.28 -11.71 -2.63
CA VAL A 611 21.67 -12.55 -1.51
C VAL A 611 21.42 -11.77 -0.24
N ALA A 612 20.72 -12.37 0.71
CA ALA A 612 20.54 -11.81 2.05
C ALA A 612 21.12 -12.75 3.11
N LYS A 613 21.82 -12.18 4.09
CA LYS A 613 22.51 -12.90 5.17
C LYS A 613 21.99 -12.43 6.53
N LYS A 614 21.68 -13.40 7.40
CA LYS A 614 21.29 -13.17 8.80
C LYS A 614 21.72 -14.35 9.66
N ASP A 615 22.35 -14.09 10.80
CA ASP A 615 22.76 -15.11 11.77
C ASP A 615 23.53 -16.28 11.14
N GLY A 616 24.45 -15.97 10.21
CA GLY A 616 25.26 -16.97 9.48
C GLY A 616 24.49 -17.76 8.40
N LYS A 617 23.18 -17.57 8.25
CA LYS A 617 22.38 -18.17 7.17
C LYS A 617 22.30 -17.23 5.98
N GLN A 618 22.56 -17.78 4.80
CA GLN A 618 22.45 -17.08 3.53
C GLN A 618 21.24 -17.58 2.75
N ILE A 619 20.49 -16.65 2.19
CA ILE A 619 19.39 -16.93 1.28
C ILE A 619 19.59 -16.18 -0.02
N GLU A 620 19.07 -16.76 -1.10
CA GLU A 620 18.99 -16.13 -2.42
C GLU A 620 17.51 -16.02 -2.80
N ALA A 621 17.15 -14.89 -3.38
CA ALA A 621 15.83 -14.65 -3.95
C ALA A 621 15.99 -14.00 -5.33
N ASP A 622 15.16 -14.41 -6.29
CA ASP A 622 15.27 -13.94 -7.66
C ASP A 622 14.75 -12.50 -7.83
N LEU A 623 13.76 -12.11 -7.02
CA LEU A 623 13.18 -10.77 -6.97
C LEU A 623 12.46 -10.53 -5.64
N GLY A 624 12.68 -9.34 -5.07
CA GLY A 624 11.94 -8.81 -3.93
C GLY A 624 11.21 -7.53 -4.33
N ILE A 625 9.97 -7.33 -3.87
CA ILE A 625 9.19 -6.13 -4.20
C ILE A 625 8.47 -5.64 -2.95
N LEU A 626 8.60 -4.35 -2.64
CA LEU A 626 7.64 -3.64 -1.79
C LEU A 626 6.58 -3.05 -2.72
N PHE A 627 5.33 -3.40 -2.50
CA PHE A 627 4.26 -3.21 -3.47
C PHE A 627 3.06 -2.51 -2.83
N GLN A 628 2.49 -1.53 -3.50
CA GLN A 628 1.21 -0.93 -3.13
C GLN A 628 0.28 -0.94 -4.33
N GLU A 629 -0.92 -1.48 -4.16
CA GLU A 629 -1.95 -1.44 -5.19
C GLU A 629 -2.40 0.01 -5.41
N SER A 630 -2.42 0.48 -6.66
CA SER A 630 -2.80 1.87 -6.95
C SER A 630 -4.32 2.13 -6.93
N ARG A 631 -5.15 1.13 -6.58
CA ARG A 631 -6.61 1.18 -6.78
C ARG A 631 -7.35 1.43 -5.46
N PHE A 632 -8.18 2.46 -5.47
CA PHE A 632 -9.22 2.76 -4.46
C PHE A 632 -8.72 3.09 -3.04
N GLY A 633 -7.88 4.11 -2.89
CA GLY A 633 -7.61 4.80 -1.61
C GLY A 633 -6.84 3.99 -0.55
N HIS A 634 -6.78 2.67 -0.69
CA HIS A 634 -6.12 1.75 0.23
C HIS A 634 -4.66 1.54 -0.14
N LYS A 635 -3.78 2.40 0.37
CA LYS A 635 -2.33 2.21 0.26
C LYS A 635 -1.83 1.29 1.38
N LYS A 636 -1.86 -0.02 1.15
CA LYS A 636 -1.20 -1.01 2.02
C LYS A 636 0.08 -1.50 1.35
N THR A 637 1.20 -1.31 2.04
CA THR A 637 2.50 -1.85 1.60
C THR A 637 2.56 -3.35 1.83
N GLU A 638 2.75 -4.08 0.74
CA GLU A 638 2.87 -5.53 0.71
C GLU A 638 4.29 -5.96 0.35
N LEU A 639 4.82 -6.95 1.06
CA LEU A 639 6.13 -7.54 0.76
C LEU A 639 5.95 -8.77 -0.12
N ILE A 640 6.67 -8.82 -1.23
CA ILE A 640 6.62 -9.91 -2.21
C ILE A 640 8.02 -10.50 -2.37
N PHE A 641 8.14 -11.82 -2.21
CA PHE A 641 9.32 -12.59 -2.60
C PHE A 641 8.98 -13.52 -3.75
N VAL A 642 9.83 -13.54 -4.76
CA VAL A 642 9.59 -14.23 -6.03
C VAL A 642 10.70 -15.22 -6.31
N GLU A 643 10.30 -16.41 -6.74
CA GLU A 643 11.17 -17.40 -7.39
C GLU A 643 10.75 -17.53 -8.85
N CYS A 644 11.73 -17.45 -9.76
CA CYS A 644 11.54 -17.29 -11.19
C CYS A 644 12.23 -18.41 -11.99
N LYS A 645 11.52 -19.02 -12.96
CA LYS A 645 12.09 -20.05 -13.86
C LYS A 645 11.82 -19.76 -15.33
N THR A 646 12.88 -19.47 -16.09
CA THR A 646 12.85 -19.39 -17.56
C THR A 646 12.94 -20.80 -18.17
N TYR A 647 11.81 -21.37 -18.60
CA TYR A 647 11.70 -22.71 -19.22
C TYR A 647 12.39 -23.86 -18.47
N LYS A 648 12.48 -23.73 -17.14
CA LYS A 648 12.94 -24.76 -16.20
C LYS A 648 11.81 -25.09 -15.23
N HIS A 649 11.98 -26.18 -14.50
CA HIS A 649 11.02 -26.60 -13.47
C HIS A 649 11.47 -26.15 -12.08
N PHE A 650 10.51 -25.90 -11.20
CA PHE A 650 10.79 -25.65 -9.78
C PHE A 650 11.35 -26.89 -9.09
N THR A 651 12.30 -26.67 -8.19
CA THR A 651 13.02 -27.68 -7.43
C THR A 651 12.72 -27.60 -5.94
N LYS A 652 13.06 -28.66 -5.20
CA LYS A 652 12.82 -28.70 -3.75
C LYS A 652 13.52 -27.56 -3.02
N GLU A 653 14.75 -27.24 -3.40
CA GLU A 653 15.52 -26.14 -2.83
C GLU A 653 14.78 -24.81 -2.94
N ASP A 654 14.22 -24.51 -4.12
CA ASP A 654 13.44 -23.29 -4.36
C ASP A 654 12.29 -23.17 -3.35
N THR A 655 11.56 -24.27 -3.12
CA THR A 655 10.46 -24.25 -2.14
C THR A 655 10.92 -24.15 -0.70
N GLU A 656 12.08 -24.69 -0.33
CA GLU A 656 12.62 -24.56 1.03
C GLU A 656 13.13 -23.14 1.30
N ARG A 657 13.76 -22.49 0.32
CA ARG A 657 14.18 -21.07 0.41
C ARG A 657 12.99 -20.16 0.67
N LEU A 658 11.93 -20.26 -0.14
CA LEU A 658 10.72 -19.45 0.08
C LEU A 658 9.99 -19.80 1.38
N LYS A 659 9.96 -21.08 1.81
CA LYS A 659 9.39 -21.45 3.13
C LYS A 659 10.15 -20.82 4.29
N PHE A 660 11.47 -20.65 4.15
CA PHE A 660 12.28 -20.02 5.18
C PHE A 660 12.01 -18.50 5.21
N LEU A 661 11.99 -17.83 4.05
CA LEU A 661 11.57 -16.44 3.94
C LEU A 661 10.18 -16.19 4.54
N ALA A 662 9.21 -17.05 4.23
CA ALA A 662 7.86 -17.01 4.76
C ALA A 662 7.79 -17.09 6.31
N GLN A 663 8.73 -17.79 6.94
CA GLN A 663 8.81 -17.85 8.40
C GLN A 663 9.38 -16.58 9.01
N GLN A 664 10.33 -15.94 8.32
CA GLN A 664 10.97 -14.71 8.76
C GLN A 664 10.09 -13.47 8.51
N PHE A 665 9.23 -13.54 7.48
CA PHE A 665 8.31 -12.48 7.09
C PHE A 665 6.87 -13.01 6.99
N PRO A 666 6.18 -13.22 8.13
CA PRO A 666 4.77 -13.57 8.14
C PRO A 666 3.94 -12.52 7.39
N GLY A 667 3.02 -12.95 6.54
CA GLY A 667 2.18 -12.07 5.73
C GLY A 667 2.71 -11.72 4.34
N ALA A 668 4.00 -11.96 4.09
CA ALA A 668 4.60 -11.73 2.78
C ALA A 668 3.99 -12.65 1.72
N PHE A 669 3.81 -12.11 0.52
CA PHE A 669 3.39 -12.85 -0.66
C PHE A 669 4.58 -13.65 -1.20
N LEU A 670 4.34 -14.92 -1.52
CA LEU A 670 5.32 -15.78 -2.17
C LEU A 670 4.85 -16.00 -3.61
N VAL A 671 5.72 -15.75 -4.58
CA VAL A 671 5.38 -15.85 -5.99
C VAL A 671 6.25 -16.92 -6.63
N PHE A 672 5.61 -17.87 -7.30
CA PHE A 672 6.28 -18.81 -8.20
C PHE A 672 5.96 -18.39 -9.63
N ALA A 673 6.94 -17.84 -10.34
CA ALA A 673 6.79 -17.34 -11.69
C ALA A 673 7.59 -18.19 -12.69
N THR A 674 6.95 -18.65 -13.77
CA THR A 674 7.64 -19.44 -14.80
C THR A 674 7.18 -19.05 -16.20
N LEU A 675 8.09 -19.10 -17.19
CA LEU A 675 7.72 -18.91 -18.60
C LEU A 675 7.09 -20.16 -19.23
N ASN A 676 7.05 -21.29 -18.51
CA ASN A 676 6.26 -22.44 -18.94
C ASN A 676 4.77 -22.09 -18.88
N ARG A 677 3.99 -22.47 -19.89
CA ARG A 677 2.53 -22.26 -19.91
C ARG A 677 1.77 -23.20 -18.96
N LYS A 678 2.42 -24.30 -18.53
CA LYS A 678 1.83 -25.32 -17.65
C LYS A 678 2.86 -25.80 -16.65
N LEU A 679 2.42 -26.08 -15.43
CA LEU A 679 3.22 -26.78 -14.41
C LEU A 679 3.17 -28.28 -14.62
N SER A 680 4.30 -28.96 -14.46
CA SER A 680 4.36 -30.42 -14.44
C SER A 680 3.71 -31.00 -13.18
N GLU A 681 3.29 -32.27 -13.21
CA GLU A 681 2.74 -32.95 -12.04
C GLU A 681 3.74 -33.03 -10.87
N LYS A 682 5.04 -33.10 -11.16
CA LYS A 682 6.10 -33.05 -10.14
C LYS A 682 6.12 -31.69 -9.43
N GLU A 683 6.02 -30.59 -10.18
CA GLU A 683 5.94 -29.24 -9.61
C GLU A 683 4.66 -29.03 -8.80
N LYS A 684 3.52 -29.50 -9.30
CA LYS A 684 2.26 -29.41 -8.55
C LYS A 684 2.35 -30.13 -7.20
N LYS A 685 2.93 -31.35 -7.17
CA LYS A 685 3.18 -32.10 -5.93
C LYS A 685 4.13 -31.37 -4.98
N LEU A 686 5.10 -30.64 -5.54
CA LEU A 686 6.08 -29.88 -4.78
C LEU A 686 5.51 -28.58 -4.18
N LEU A 687 4.69 -27.85 -4.94
CA LEU A 687 4.15 -26.55 -4.54
C LEU A 687 2.97 -26.66 -3.56
N ARG A 688 2.09 -27.67 -3.73
CA ARG A 688 0.90 -27.86 -2.87
C ARG A 688 1.20 -27.81 -1.37
N PRO A 689 2.25 -28.45 -0.83
CA PRO A 689 2.64 -28.32 0.59
C PRO A 689 2.98 -26.89 1.03
N VAL A 690 3.68 -26.13 0.19
CA VAL A 690 4.01 -24.71 0.46
C VAL A 690 2.72 -23.90 0.53
N VAL A 691 1.86 -24.05 -0.47
CA VAL A 691 0.58 -23.36 -0.55
C VAL A 691 -0.33 -23.71 0.62
N ASN A 692 -0.46 -24.98 0.99
CA ASN A 692 -1.24 -25.41 2.15
C ASN A 692 -0.73 -24.84 3.48
N ARG A 693 0.59 -24.65 3.61
CA ARG A 693 1.17 -23.95 4.76
C ARG A 693 0.84 -22.47 4.74
N GLY A 694 0.97 -21.83 3.58
CA GLY A 694 0.64 -20.42 3.36
C GLY A 694 -0.83 -20.10 3.63
N ARG A 695 -1.75 -20.98 3.19
CA ARG A 695 -3.20 -20.88 3.39
C ARG A 695 -3.67 -20.97 4.85
N LYS A 696 -2.81 -21.34 5.80
CA LYS A 696 -3.19 -21.33 7.22
C LYS A 696 -3.68 -19.94 7.61
N TYR A 697 -4.72 -19.89 8.45
CA TYR A 697 -5.22 -18.63 8.99
C TYR A 697 -4.13 -17.90 9.78
N TRP A 698 -3.96 -16.61 9.53
CA TRP A 698 -3.02 -15.75 10.26
C TRP A 698 -3.72 -14.56 10.89
N LYS A 699 -4.29 -13.71 10.04
CA LYS A 699 -5.11 -12.57 10.43
C LYS A 699 -6.46 -12.69 9.74
N ALA A 700 -7.37 -11.79 10.10
CA ALA A 700 -8.70 -11.82 9.54
C ALA A 700 -8.68 -11.70 8.03
N GLU A 701 -9.41 -12.60 7.38
CA GLU A 701 -9.49 -12.71 5.91
C GLU A 701 -8.14 -12.77 5.19
N ARG A 702 -7.07 -13.14 5.92
CA ARG A 702 -5.72 -13.20 5.36
C ARG A 702 -5.02 -14.54 5.66
N PRO A 703 -4.51 -15.23 4.62
CA PRO A 703 -3.65 -16.39 4.81
C PRO A 703 -2.29 -15.97 5.38
N TYR A 704 -1.59 -16.90 6.03
CA TYR A 704 -0.29 -16.70 6.67
C TYR A 704 0.78 -16.22 5.71
N ASN A 705 0.87 -16.83 4.53
CA ASN A 705 1.63 -16.30 3.41
C ASN A 705 0.83 -16.62 2.14
N PRO A 706 0.19 -15.63 1.50
CA PRO A 706 -0.48 -15.85 0.22
C PRO A 706 0.54 -16.34 -0.81
N VAL A 707 0.17 -17.34 -1.62
CA VAL A 707 1.02 -17.84 -2.70
C VAL A 707 0.39 -17.53 -4.04
N LEU A 708 1.12 -16.80 -4.87
CA LEU A 708 0.76 -16.49 -6.25
C LEU A 708 1.52 -17.41 -7.21
N ILE A 709 0.84 -17.89 -8.24
CA ILE A 709 1.47 -18.68 -9.30
C ILE A 709 1.25 -17.96 -10.62
N LEU A 710 2.35 -17.61 -11.29
CA LEU A 710 2.35 -16.97 -12.59
C LEU A 710 3.01 -17.90 -13.60
N THR A 711 2.38 -18.08 -14.74
CA THR A 711 2.88 -18.88 -15.85
C THR A 711 3.15 -17.99 -17.06
N GLY A 712 3.65 -18.57 -18.15
CA GLY A 712 3.79 -17.85 -19.41
C GLY A 712 2.46 -17.23 -19.89
N THR A 713 1.31 -17.75 -19.44
CA THR A 713 -0.01 -17.19 -19.73
C THR A 713 -0.15 -15.75 -19.22
N GLU A 714 0.22 -15.50 -17.97
CA GLU A 714 0.15 -14.16 -17.37
C GLU A 714 1.33 -13.30 -17.84
N LEU A 715 2.54 -13.87 -17.86
CA LEU A 715 3.78 -13.11 -18.04
C LEU A 715 3.98 -12.59 -19.48
N PHE A 716 3.44 -13.28 -20.49
CA PHE A 716 3.48 -12.83 -21.89
C PHE A 716 2.22 -12.06 -22.33
N SER A 717 1.23 -11.89 -21.46
CA SER A 717 0.01 -11.15 -21.83
C SER A 717 0.23 -9.64 -21.85
N ASN A 718 -0.58 -8.95 -22.65
CA ASN A 718 -0.69 -7.49 -22.66
C ASN A 718 -1.79 -6.98 -21.72
N SER A 719 -2.59 -7.88 -21.15
CA SER A 719 -3.67 -7.56 -20.24
C SER A 719 -3.45 -8.28 -18.90
N ARG A 720 -4.03 -7.73 -17.83
CA ARG A 720 -3.99 -8.37 -16.50
C ARG A 720 -5.09 -9.44 -16.38
N PRO A 721 -4.93 -10.45 -15.50
CA PRO A 721 -6.06 -11.28 -15.09
C PRO A 721 -7.24 -10.43 -14.56
N PRO A 722 -8.50 -10.83 -14.82
CA PRO A 722 -8.93 -12.03 -15.55
C PRO A 722 -8.92 -11.88 -17.09
N TYR A 723 -8.56 -10.72 -17.65
CA TYR A 723 -8.64 -10.47 -19.09
C TYR A 723 -7.66 -11.33 -19.90
N SER A 724 -6.42 -11.48 -19.41
CA SER A 724 -5.43 -12.37 -20.02
C SER A 724 -5.89 -13.83 -20.11
N TRP A 725 -6.69 -14.27 -19.13
CA TRP A 725 -7.26 -15.61 -19.12
C TRP A 725 -8.37 -15.81 -20.15
N LYS A 726 -9.11 -14.74 -20.49
CA LYS A 726 -10.08 -14.77 -21.57
C LYS A 726 -9.39 -15.02 -22.91
N GLU A 727 -8.28 -14.33 -23.15
CA GLU A 727 -7.45 -14.46 -24.36
C GLU A 727 -6.82 -15.86 -24.47
N ALA A 728 -6.41 -16.43 -23.34
CA ALA A 728 -5.74 -17.74 -23.29
C ALA A 728 -6.66 -18.94 -23.60
N GLY A 729 -8.00 -18.78 -23.49
CA GLY A 729 -8.96 -19.84 -23.81
C GLY A 729 -9.04 -20.99 -22.79
N ASP A 730 -9.76 -22.06 -23.17
CA ASP A 730 -9.93 -23.29 -22.39
C ASP A 730 -10.36 -23.06 -20.94
N ILE A 731 -9.69 -23.73 -19.99
CA ILE A 731 -9.91 -23.59 -18.55
C ILE A 731 -9.68 -22.16 -18.06
N HIS A 732 -8.80 -21.39 -18.70
CA HIS A 732 -8.54 -19.99 -18.31
C HIS A 732 -9.78 -19.12 -18.60
N ALA A 733 -10.45 -19.31 -19.74
CA ALA A 733 -11.65 -18.57 -20.08
C ALA A 733 -12.80 -18.81 -19.07
N HIS A 734 -12.93 -20.04 -18.56
CA HIS A 734 -13.89 -20.36 -17.49
C HIS A 734 -13.60 -19.57 -16.21
N PHE A 735 -12.34 -19.55 -15.76
CA PHE A 735 -11.92 -18.77 -14.60
C PHE A 735 -12.07 -17.26 -14.82
N SER A 736 -11.86 -16.78 -16.05
CA SER A 736 -12.06 -15.38 -16.41
C SER A 736 -13.51 -14.94 -16.19
N GLN A 737 -14.48 -15.77 -16.60
CA GLN A 737 -15.90 -15.50 -16.40
C GLN A 737 -16.30 -15.58 -14.93
N LYS A 738 -15.83 -16.62 -14.23
CA LYS A 738 -16.12 -16.83 -12.80
C LYS A 738 -15.62 -15.68 -11.92
N TYR A 739 -14.44 -15.13 -12.21
CA TYR A 739 -13.78 -14.08 -11.42
C TYR A 739 -13.70 -12.74 -12.16
N LYS A 740 -14.77 -12.38 -12.91
CA LYS A 740 -14.83 -11.16 -13.73
C LYS A 740 -14.51 -9.87 -12.96
N TYR A 741 -14.86 -9.81 -11.68
CA TYR A 741 -14.71 -8.63 -10.82
C TYR A 741 -13.61 -8.76 -9.77
N MET A 742 -12.57 -9.56 -10.06
CA MET A 742 -11.44 -9.73 -9.15
C MET A 742 -10.85 -8.39 -8.70
N ARG A 743 -10.74 -8.21 -7.38
CA ARG A 743 -10.52 -6.90 -6.76
C ARG A 743 -9.08 -6.64 -6.34
N ASN A 744 -8.37 -7.64 -5.83
CA ASN A 744 -7.06 -7.45 -5.19
C ASN A 744 -6.10 -8.65 -5.38
N LEU A 745 -4.86 -8.50 -4.92
CA LEU A 745 -3.80 -9.50 -5.05
C LEU A 745 -4.07 -10.78 -4.25
N LEU A 746 -4.76 -10.71 -3.11
CA LEU A 746 -5.13 -11.88 -2.31
C LEU A 746 -6.09 -12.81 -3.07
N GLU A 747 -7.10 -12.22 -3.72
CA GLU A 747 -8.04 -12.97 -4.56
C GLU A 747 -7.31 -13.62 -5.74
N LEU A 748 -6.38 -12.89 -6.38
CA LEU A 748 -5.55 -13.45 -7.45
C LEU A 748 -4.71 -14.66 -6.98
N CYS A 749 -4.16 -14.61 -5.77
CA CYS A 749 -3.45 -15.74 -5.19
C CYS A 749 -4.35 -16.96 -5.07
N ASP A 750 -5.56 -16.81 -4.51
CA ASP A 750 -6.49 -17.93 -4.38
C ASP A 750 -6.89 -18.51 -5.74
N VAL A 751 -7.19 -17.65 -6.71
CA VAL A 751 -7.63 -18.08 -8.05
C VAL A 751 -6.51 -18.82 -8.81
N THR A 752 -5.27 -18.33 -8.76
CA THR A 752 -4.14 -19.01 -9.42
C THR A 752 -3.80 -20.35 -8.76
N GLN A 753 -4.01 -20.49 -7.45
CA GLN A 753 -3.89 -21.80 -6.77
C GLN A 753 -4.97 -22.78 -7.24
N GLN A 754 -6.21 -22.32 -7.43
CA GLN A 754 -7.27 -23.15 -8.01
C GLN A 754 -6.92 -23.57 -9.44
N LEU A 755 -6.55 -22.60 -10.28
CA LEU A 755 -6.28 -22.81 -11.70
C LEU A 755 -5.08 -23.75 -11.94
N TYR A 756 -3.95 -23.53 -11.27
CA TYR A 756 -2.71 -24.26 -11.58
C TYR A 756 -2.45 -25.48 -10.70
N LEU A 757 -2.98 -25.51 -9.48
CA LEU A 757 -2.79 -26.63 -8.56
C LEU A 757 -4.05 -27.47 -8.35
N GLY A 758 -5.20 -27.07 -8.87
CA GLY A 758 -6.48 -27.76 -8.68
C GLY A 758 -6.92 -27.75 -7.22
N MET A 759 -6.58 -26.70 -6.47
CA MET A 759 -6.96 -26.57 -5.06
C MET A 759 -8.36 -25.98 -4.94
N LYS A 760 -9.05 -26.26 -3.83
CA LYS A 760 -10.33 -25.62 -3.51
C LYS A 760 -10.14 -24.12 -3.23
N PRO A 761 -11.17 -23.28 -3.36
CA PRO A 761 -11.16 -21.92 -2.83
C PRO A 761 -10.70 -21.87 -1.36
N TRP A 762 -10.00 -20.80 -0.99
CA TRP A 762 -9.44 -20.66 0.36
C TRP A 762 -10.52 -20.69 1.45
N TYR A 763 -11.65 -20.02 1.19
CA TYR A 763 -12.77 -19.94 2.12
C TYR A 763 -13.36 -21.32 2.44
N GLU A 764 -13.69 -22.11 1.41
CA GLU A 764 -14.20 -23.49 1.57
C GLU A 764 -13.23 -24.37 2.37
N TRP A 765 -11.95 -24.30 2.04
CA TRP A 765 -10.92 -25.05 2.78
C TRP A 765 -10.82 -24.62 4.24
N LEU A 766 -10.99 -23.33 4.53
CA LEU A 766 -10.94 -22.80 5.88
C LEU A 766 -12.16 -23.27 6.68
N GLU A 767 -13.35 -23.28 6.08
CA GLU A 767 -14.58 -23.80 6.67
C GLU A 767 -14.46 -25.28 7.00
N GLU A 768 -14.02 -26.13 6.07
CA GLU A 768 -13.79 -27.56 6.31
C GLU A 768 -12.87 -27.79 7.52
N ARG A 769 -11.80 -27.00 7.64
CA ARG A 769 -10.91 -27.09 8.80
C ARG A 769 -11.54 -26.58 10.09
N ARG A 770 -12.38 -25.54 10.03
CA ARG A 770 -13.16 -25.06 11.18
C ARG A 770 -14.13 -26.14 11.64
N GLU A 771 -14.82 -26.81 10.72
CA GLU A 771 -15.73 -27.93 11.02
C GLU A 771 -15.00 -29.12 11.63
N ILE A 772 -13.86 -29.54 11.06
CA ILE A 772 -13.05 -30.63 11.62
C ILE A 772 -12.62 -30.28 13.06
N ARG A 773 -12.21 -29.04 13.32
CA ARG A 773 -11.86 -28.58 14.68
C ARG A 773 -13.06 -28.57 15.62
N ARG A 774 -14.24 -28.14 15.15
CA ARG A 774 -15.50 -28.18 15.92
C ARG A 774 -15.87 -29.62 16.27
N ARG A 775 -15.87 -30.54 15.30
CA ARG A 775 -16.14 -31.97 15.53
C ARG A 775 -15.16 -32.61 16.51
N LYS A 776 -13.87 -32.25 16.45
CA LYS A 776 -12.86 -32.72 17.42
C LYS A 776 -13.11 -32.19 18.84
N ARG A 777 -13.49 -30.92 18.99
CA ARG A 777 -13.87 -30.35 20.30
C ARG A 777 -15.10 -31.04 20.87
N ASN A 778 -16.15 -31.19 20.06
CA ASN A 778 -17.38 -31.85 20.50
C ASN A 778 -17.15 -33.32 20.88
N LYS A 779 -16.23 -34.05 20.22
CA LYS A 779 -15.85 -35.41 20.61
C LYS A 779 -15.06 -35.48 21.92
N VAL A 780 -14.30 -34.44 22.28
CA VAL A 780 -13.59 -34.36 23.56
C VAL A 780 -14.57 -34.05 24.69
N ASP A 781 -15.55 -33.17 24.45
CA ASP A 781 -16.58 -32.83 25.45
C ASP A 781 -17.58 -33.98 25.74
N ILE A 782 -17.75 -34.94 24.81
CA ILE A 782 -18.57 -36.15 25.02
C ILE A 782 -17.80 -37.22 25.84
N ASN A 783 -16.47 -37.16 25.89
CA ASN A 783 -15.62 -38.12 26.61
C ASN A 783 -15.12 -37.62 27.98
N VAL A 784 -15.61 -36.47 28.47
CA VAL A 784 -15.45 -36.09 29.87
C VAL A 784 -16.60 -36.76 30.65
N PRO A 785 -16.34 -37.76 31.51
CA PRO A 785 -17.41 -38.32 32.33
C PRO A 785 -17.96 -37.19 33.20
N LYS A 786 -19.28 -36.99 33.15
CA LYS A 786 -19.98 -36.27 34.21
C LYS A 786 -19.64 -37.01 35.50
N VAL A 787 -18.80 -36.41 36.35
CA VAL A 787 -18.64 -36.86 37.72
C VAL A 787 -20.01 -36.69 38.35
N SER A 788 -20.73 -37.81 38.45
CA SER A 788 -21.88 -37.96 39.32
C SER A 788 -21.39 -37.68 40.73
N ASN A 789 -21.92 -36.62 41.35
CA ASN A 789 -21.91 -36.51 42.80
C ASN A 789 -22.55 -37.80 43.35
N LEU A 790 -21.73 -38.61 44.00
CA LEU A 790 -22.14 -39.70 44.88
C LEU A 790 -21.71 -39.29 46.28
N ASP A 791 -22.66 -39.46 47.19
CA ASP A 791 -22.73 -39.08 48.59
C ASP A 791 -21.43 -39.28 49.40
N GLN A 792 -21.06 -38.24 50.17
CA GLN A 792 -20.74 -38.28 51.60
C GLN A 792 -20.61 -36.86 52.17
#